data_AF-B4JRF5-F1
#
_entry.id   AF-B4JRF5-F1
#
_cell.length_a   1.000
_cell.length_b   1.000
_cell.length_c   1.000
_cell.angle_alpha   90.00
_cell.angle_beta   90.00
_cell.angle_gamma   90.00
#
_symmetry.space_group_name_H-M   'P 1'
#
loop_
_entity.id
_entity.type
_entity.pdbx_description
1 polymer ?
#
loop_
_entity_poly.entity_id
_entity_poly.type
_entity_poly.pdbx_seq_one_letter_code
_entity_poly.pdbx_strand_id
1 'polypeptide(L)'
;MGSKQAQNEDNKLDTFRHICDEIAGESSYLRKVEKLEHFFKKGSSGSGFQGDTLQWVQFLIPGATQRVYNLQNKALLKLFARILHVDQQQMNLDLEQDGDISETLRKHFAGSSKLKPQAQSKLYLHEVETLLCQLEQRTKEDEQTEVLHALCKQATDLDLRTFIRLIKQDLRINARARHILDAFGPQAYPAYQSSRDLTAIVENFAGSQDTSTAPKTPAKAAGGKKMKVASSGIQVMTPVSPMLANACKSVEEAFKKNPDGLYSEIKYDGERVQIHKQGDEFKFFSRNLKPVMDHKIKDLKDYIPRAFPGADDMILDSEIILVDTETGSLLPFGTLGAHKKHTFENASVCLFVFDCLLYDGDDLTQVEFRKRREILEKNIKPIKSHVQLSESEFLKTKKELALMTAKVLQANLEGVVLKNPAGTYQPGKRNWLKVKKDYLFGGKMADTADLVVLGAWYGSGKKGGVLSIFLMGCFDARDHLWKTVTKVHSGLDDVTNDDVHEALMKLTDRADANKIPSWLLCKKALVPDVLAKVPEQMPVWEITGAEFTQSEAHTAAGISIRFPRITRLRSDKSAMQANDLEHLEQLYAASKQNVNVDLLLANSEPDSNDTLENKLKVEKTPTKSKTIKASLTSSSKKAKRSKNDTDDEEAAPSKGRSTRKMSKLEAPSSASQGNLKDFFKPKAIKTEVKNEPTSNSSKSPELLKSESSKLFSGLLANFSVDAAQSKYMDEFVRHGGTLTMNTQKASLVFHDVTRSVDLTQLRPLYHRSCRHLSVKWLETSIRAKTLQPYPLYALILKS
;
A
#
# COMPACT_ATOMS: atom_id res chain seq x y z
N MET A 1 40.72 20.75 14.51
CA MET A 1 40.60 21.71 13.38
C MET A 1 39.17 21.82 12.82
N GLY A 2 38.36 20.76 12.78
CA GLY A 2 37.08 20.71 12.03
C GLY A 2 36.04 21.83 12.27
N SER A 3 35.97 22.45 13.45
CA SER A 3 34.97 23.51 13.74
C SER A 3 35.02 24.70 12.76
N LYS A 4 36.21 25.12 12.30
CA LYS A 4 36.34 26.21 11.31
C LYS A 4 35.92 25.79 9.89
N GLN A 5 35.91 24.49 9.61
CA GLN A 5 35.54 23.97 8.28
C GLN A 5 34.02 23.84 8.14
N ALA A 6 33.31 23.61 9.26
CA ALA A 6 31.85 23.52 9.32
C ALA A 6 31.13 24.90 9.30
N GLN A 7 31.83 25.99 9.60
CA GLN A 7 31.29 27.36 9.65
C GLN A 7 31.89 28.23 8.53
N ASN A 8 31.33 28.10 7.32
CA ASN A 8 31.66 28.93 6.16
C ASN A 8 30.38 29.28 5.37
N GLU A 9 30.45 30.24 4.45
CA GLU A 9 29.29 30.75 3.70
C GLU A 9 28.56 29.66 2.88
N ASP A 10 29.29 28.69 2.31
CA ASP A 10 28.68 27.58 1.56
C ASP A 10 27.94 26.59 2.47
N ASN A 11 28.30 26.52 3.76
CA ASN A 11 27.67 25.67 4.76
C ASN A 11 26.51 26.33 5.51
N LYS A 12 26.07 27.54 5.13
CA LYS A 12 24.86 28.18 5.69
C LYS A 12 23.57 27.59 5.10
N LEU A 13 22.55 27.46 5.93
CA LEU A 13 21.19 27.11 5.51
C LEU A 13 20.60 28.16 4.56
N ASP A 14 20.98 29.43 4.72
CA ASP A 14 20.57 30.52 3.83
C ASP A 14 21.05 30.30 2.38
N THR A 15 22.33 29.97 2.21
CA THR A 15 22.95 29.62 0.93
C THR A 15 22.31 28.38 0.32
N PHE A 16 22.11 27.33 1.13
CA PHE A 16 21.41 26.11 0.70
C PHE A 16 19.99 26.39 0.21
N ARG A 17 19.25 27.22 0.94
CA ARG A 17 17.91 27.65 0.55
C ARG A 17 17.94 28.46 -0.76
N HIS A 18 18.88 29.38 -0.91
CA HIS A 18 19.01 30.21 -2.13
C HIS A 18 19.26 29.35 -3.37
N ILE A 19 20.22 28.42 -3.32
CA ILE A 19 20.47 27.45 -4.40
C ILE A 19 19.23 26.56 -4.63
N CYS A 20 18.53 26.14 -3.58
CA CYS A 20 17.27 25.40 -3.76
C CYS A 20 16.18 26.22 -4.48
N ASP A 21 15.97 27.49 -4.12
CA ASP A 21 14.99 28.36 -4.77
C ASP A 21 15.41 28.68 -6.24
N GLU A 22 16.70 28.87 -6.52
CA GLU A 22 17.20 28.98 -7.90
C GLU A 22 16.92 27.72 -8.74
N ILE A 23 17.23 26.54 -8.19
CA ILE A 23 16.96 25.27 -8.84
C ILE A 23 15.45 25.04 -8.97
N ALA A 24 14.61 25.50 -8.05
CA ALA A 24 13.16 25.45 -8.15
C ALA A 24 12.60 26.32 -9.29
N GLY A 25 13.15 27.53 -9.46
CA GLY A 25 12.74 28.51 -10.48
C GLY A 25 13.11 28.12 -11.91
N GLU A 26 14.21 27.38 -12.11
CA GLU A 26 14.56 26.87 -13.44
C GLU A 26 13.61 25.73 -13.89
N SER A 27 13.27 25.72 -15.18
CA SER A 27 12.41 24.71 -15.81
C SER A 27 13.21 23.59 -16.50
N SER A 28 14.36 23.91 -17.09
CA SER A 28 15.20 22.97 -17.83
C SER A 28 16.04 22.12 -16.89
N TYR A 29 15.90 20.80 -16.98
CA TYR A 29 16.72 19.86 -16.21
C TYR A 29 18.23 20.00 -16.48
N LEU A 30 18.64 20.40 -17.69
CA LEU A 30 20.04 20.64 -18.01
C LEU A 30 20.58 21.86 -17.27
N ARG A 31 19.85 22.97 -17.29
CA ARG A 31 20.24 24.19 -16.55
C ARG A 31 20.25 24.01 -15.04
N LYS A 32 19.42 23.11 -14.48
CA LYS A 32 19.52 22.70 -13.07
C LYS A 32 20.85 21.99 -12.78
N VAL A 33 21.32 21.12 -13.68
CA VAL A 33 22.64 20.47 -13.59
C VAL A 33 23.75 21.53 -13.70
N GLU A 34 23.70 22.39 -14.72
CA GLU A 34 24.69 23.47 -14.95
C GLU A 34 24.82 24.41 -13.73
N LYS A 35 23.70 24.78 -13.09
CA LYS A 35 23.70 25.59 -11.85
C LYS A 35 24.35 24.87 -10.67
N LEU A 36 24.08 23.58 -10.48
CA LEU A 36 24.70 22.78 -9.41
C LEU A 36 26.19 22.54 -9.67
N GLU A 37 26.58 22.24 -10.91
CA GLU A 37 27.99 22.11 -11.31
C GLU A 37 28.74 23.43 -11.07
N HIS A 38 28.15 24.56 -11.48
CA HIS A 38 28.73 25.89 -11.22
C HIS A 38 28.90 26.12 -9.71
N PHE A 39 27.86 25.86 -8.91
CA PHE A 39 27.92 26.05 -7.46
C PHE A 39 28.97 25.15 -6.79
N PHE A 40 29.00 23.85 -7.06
CA PHE A 40 30.03 22.95 -6.52
C PHE A 40 31.45 23.22 -7.03
N LYS A 41 31.60 23.96 -8.14
CA LYS A 41 32.90 24.38 -8.68
C LYS A 41 33.36 25.76 -8.17
N LYS A 42 32.45 26.62 -7.73
CA LYS A 42 32.72 28.05 -7.43
C LYS A 42 32.36 28.51 -6.02
N GLY A 43 31.46 27.82 -5.34
CA GLY A 43 30.87 28.27 -4.08
C GLY A 43 30.09 29.58 -4.22
N SER A 44 29.48 30.01 -3.12
CA SER A 44 28.84 31.32 -2.97
C SER A 44 29.81 32.49 -3.17
N SER A 45 31.09 32.28 -2.88
CA SER A 45 32.16 33.29 -2.99
C SER A 45 32.72 33.48 -4.40
N GLY A 46 32.41 32.59 -5.36
CA GLY A 46 33.05 32.56 -6.68
C GLY A 46 34.52 32.08 -6.70
N SER A 47 35.16 31.93 -5.53
CA SER A 47 36.58 31.58 -5.38
C SER A 47 36.86 30.07 -5.39
N GLY A 48 35.81 29.24 -5.28
CA GLY A 48 35.86 27.80 -5.08
C GLY A 48 34.87 27.38 -3.99
N PHE A 49 34.29 26.19 -4.12
CA PHE A 49 33.39 25.64 -3.11
C PHE A 49 34.18 25.17 -1.88
N GLN A 50 33.73 25.57 -0.69
CA GLN A 50 34.36 25.29 0.60
C GLN A 50 33.41 24.54 1.57
N GLY A 51 32.20 24.23 1.11
CA GLY A 51 31.18 23.52 1.90
C GLY A 51 31.46 22.01 2.04
N ASP A 52 30.60 21.34 2.80
CA ASP A 52 30.58 19.87 2.88
C ASP A 52 29.73 19.32 1.72
N THR A 53 30.38 18.80 0.69
CA THR A 53 29.70 18.23 -0.49
C THR A 53 28.79 17.06 -0.14
N LEU A 54 29.15 16.23 0.84
CA LEU A 54 28.36 15.06 1.22
C LEU A 54 27.08 15.48 1.93
N GLN A 55 27.18 16.41 2.87
CA GLN A 55 26.02 17.00 3.56
C GLN A 55 25.10 17.73 2.56
N TRP A 56 25.66 18.51 1.64
CA TRP A 56 24.90 19.15 0.55
C TRP A 56 24.13 18.14 -0.31
N VAL A 57 24.77 17.06 -0.75
CA VAL A 57 24.13 16.03 -1.58
C VAL A 57 23.10 15.22 -0.80
N GLN A 58 23.35 14.91 0.47
CA GLN A 58 22.36 14.29 1.37
C GLN A 58 21.13 15.19 1.54
N PHE A 59 21.31 16.50 1.70
CA PHE A 59 20.20 17.45 1.86
C PHE A 59 19.44 17.68 0.55
N LEU A 60 20.13 17.77 -0.60
CA LEU A 60 19.52 17.85 -1.94
C LEU A 60 18.78 16.57 -2.34
N ILE A 61 19.13 15.42 -1.75
CA ILE A 61 18.48 14.12 -1.97
C ILE A 61 17.97 13.56 -0.63
N PRO A 62 17.03 14.23 0.06
CA PRO A 62 16.69 13.94 1.46
C PRO A 62 15.99 12.58 1.65
N GLY A 63 15.49 11.97 0.58
CA GLY A 63 14.98 10.60 0.57
C GLY A 63 16.05 9.51 0.45
N ALA A 64 17.34 9.85 0.30
CA ALA A 64 18.43 8.88 0.19
C ALA A 64 18.81 8.27 1.55
N THR A 65 18.82 9.07 2.62
CA THR A 65 19.09 8.64 4.00
C THR A 65 17.94 7.83 4.62
N GLN A 66 16.80 7.72 3.92
CA GLN A 66 15.61 6.92 4.25
C GLN A 66 14.87 7.24 5.56
N ARG A 67 15.33 8.26 6.31
CA ARG A 67 14.87 8.67 7.66
C ARG A 67 13.36 8.69 7.87
N VAL A 68 12.91 8.45 9.11
CA VAL A 68 11.47 8.36 9.46
C VAL A 68 11.12 9.18 10.70
N TYR A 69 10.83 10.47 10.49
CA TYR A 69 10.43 11.41 11.56
C TYR A 69 9.00 11.23 12.09
N ASN A 70 8.18 10.37 11.47
CA ASN A 70 6.74 10.17 11.77
C ASN A 70 5.81 11.41 11.64
N LEU A 71 6.36 12.58 11.27
CA LEU A 71 5.64 13.84 11.14
C LEU A 71 4.96 14.02 9.77
N GLN A 72 3.67 13.70 9.71
CA GLN A 72 2.80 14.05 8.58
C GLN A 72 2.04 15.36 8.81
N ASN A 73 1.43 15.93 7.77
CA ASN A 73 0.86 17.28 7.78
C ASN A 73 -0.07 17.53 8.99
N LYS A 74 -0.97 16.60 9.31
CA LYS A 74 -1.87 16.70 10.47
C LYS A 74 -1.14 16.73 11.83
N ALA A 75 -0.02 16.01 11.96
CA ALA A 75 0.83 16.07 13.15
C ALA A 75 1.57 17.41 13.21
N LEU A 76 2.20 17.82 12.11
CA LEU A 76 2.88 19.12 12.00
C LEU A 76 1.94 20.29 12.37
N LEU A 77 0.74 20.36 11.77
CA LEU A 77 -0.28 21.37 12.12
C LEU A 77 -0.61 21.35 13.62
N LYS A 78 -0.77 20.16 14.23
CA LYS A 78 -1.06 20.03 15.66
C LYS A 78 0.08 20.53 16.56
N LEU A 79 1.33 20.22 16.21
CA LEU A 79 2.50 20.66 16.98
C LEU A 79 2.73 22.16 16.82
N PHE A 80 2.61 22.70 15.60
CA PHE A 80 2.80 24.12 15.35
C PHE A 80 1.66 25.01 15.83
N ALA A 81 0.41 24.52 15.87
CA ALA A 81 -0.69 25.21 16.55
C ALA A 81 -0.37 25.46 18.04
N ARG A 82 0.24 24.48 18.73
CA ARG A 82 0.76 24.65 20.10
C ARG A 82 1.92 25.65 20.18
N ILE A 83 2.92 25.52 19.31
CA ILE A 83 4.15 26.35 19.34
C ILE A 83 3.87 27.82 19.03
N LEU A 84 3.00 28.09 18.06
CA LEU A 84 2.72 29.45 17.56
C LEU A 84 1.49 30.10 18.23
N HIS A 85 0.73 29.33 19.01
CA HIS A 85 -0.57 29.69 19.59
C HIS A 85 -1.61 30.15 18.54
N VAL A 86 -1.74 29.35 17.47
CA VAL A 86 -2.69 29.56 16.36
C VAL A 86 -3.73 28.45 16.36
N ASP A 87 -4.97 28.73 15.96
CA ASP A 87 -6.00 27.70 15.84
C ASP A 87 -5.67 26.65 14.76
N GLN A 88 -5.86 25.37 15.09
CA GLN A 88 -5.51 24.27 14.20
C GLN A 88 -6.45 24.15 12.99
N GLN A 89 -7.72 24.60 13.08
CA GLN A 89 -8.63 24.54 11.94
C GLN A 89 -8.26 25.59 10.90
N GLN A 90 -7.94 26.81 11.32
CA GLN A 90 -7.44 27.87 10.43
C GLN A 90 -6.19 27.41 9.68
N MET A 91 -5.16 26.91 10.38
CA MET A 91 -3.95 26.39 9.71
C MET A 91 -4.20 25.20 8.78
N ASN A 92 -5.33 24.49 8.93
CA ASN A 92 -5.73 23.42 8.02
C ASN A 92 -6.43 23.97 6.77
N LEU A 93 -7.24 25.03 6.89
CA LEU A 93 -7.80 25.75 5.73
C LEU A 93 -6.69 26.40 4.89
N ASP A 94 -5.71 27.01 5.55
CA ASP A 94 -4.56 27.63 4.87
C ASP A 94 -3.68 26.58 4.17
N LEU A 95 -3.56 25.36 4.73
CA LEU A 95 -2.89 24.22 4.08
C LEU A 95 -3.63 23.73 2.83
N GLU A 96 -4.96 23.74 2.83
CA GLU A 96 -5.77 23.33 1.68
C GLU A 96 -5.61 24.30 0.51
N GLN A 97 -5.51 25.61 0.80
CA GLN A 97 -5.22 26.65 -0.20
C GLN A 97 -3.76 26.59 -0.68
N ASP A 98 -2.78 26.47 0.22
CA ASP A 98 -1.35 26.46 -0.15
C ASP A 98 -0.89 25.16 -0.81
N GLY A 99 -1.50 24.02 -0.46
CA GLY A 99 -1.04 22.69 -0.84
C GLY A 99 0.36 22.30 -0.32
N ASP A 100 1.03 23.16 0.44
CA ASP A 100 2.39 22.96 0.96
C ASP A 100 2.50 23.37 2.43
N ILE A 101 2.55 22.35 3.30
CA ILE A 101 2.74 22.50 4.75
C ILE A 101 4.00 23.29 5.13
N SER A 102 5.05 23.31 4.30
CA SER A 102 6.24 24.13 4.58
C SER A 102 5.98 25.62 4.41
N GLU A 103 5.08 26.00 3.50
CA GLU A 103 4.73 27.39 3.21
C GLU A 103 3.64 27.90 4.16
N THR A 104 2.64 27.07 4.47
CA THR A 104 1.63 27.38 5.50
C THR A 104 2.27 27.62 6.86
N LEU A 105 3.19 26.74 7.29
CA LEU A 105 3.92 26.92 8.55
C LEU A 105 4.84 28.16 8.52
N ARG A 106 5.45 28.48 7.37
CA ARG A 106 6.20 29.74 7.19
C ARG A 106 5.33 30.95 7.48
N LYS A 107 4.15 31.04 6.86
CA LYS A 107 3.23 32.17 7.00
C LYS A 107 2.79 32.38 8.45
N HIS A 108 2.37 31.31 9.15
CA HIS A 108 1.95 31.42 10.55
C HIS A 108 3.11 31.77 11.49
N PHE A 109 4.34 31.31 11.21
CA PHE A 109 5.51 31.66 12.00
C PHE A 109 5.92 33.12 11.75
N ALA A 110 5.95 33.58 10.50
CA ALA A 110 6.18 34.98 10.13
C ALA A 110 5.16 35.94 10.78
N GLY A 111 3.89 35.52 10.89
CA GLY A 111 2.83 36.27 11.58
C GLY A 111 2.77 36.09 13.10
N SER A 112 3.64 35.29 13.73
CA SER A 112 3.50 34.97 15.16
C SER A 112 3.91 36.13 16.07
N SER A 113 2.98 36.59 16.90
CA SER A 113 3.23 37.59 17.94
C SER A 113 3.91 37.00 19.19
N LYS A 114 3.85 35.68 19.38
CA LYS A 114 4.39 34.97 20.55
C LYS A 114 5.82 34.48 20.36
N LEU A 115 6.13 33.93 19.19
CA LEU A 115 7.44 33.41 18.83
C LEU A 115 7.86 34.02 17.49
N LYS A 116 8.50 35.19 17.54
CA LYS A 116 8.95 35.91 16.35
C LYS A 116 10.12 35.17 15.69
N PRO A 117 10.17 35.07 14.35
CA PRO A 117 11.35 34.59 13.64
C PRO A 117 12.56 35.49 13.87
N GLN A 118 13.75 34.93 13.65
CA GLN A 118 14.98 35.73 13.57
C GLN A 118 15.00 36.61 12.32
N ALA A 119 15.67 37.75 12.40
CA ALA A 119 15.77 38.71 11.29
C ALA A 119 16.79 38.31 10.20
N GLN A 120 17.67 37.35 10.49
CA GLN A 120 18.71 36.83 9.60
C GLN A 120 18.94 35.35 9.93
N SER A 121 19.16 34.52 8.89
CA SER A 121 19.54 33.12 9.09
C SER A 121 20.96 33.04 9.64
N LYS A 122 21.15 32.24 10.70
CA LYS A 122 22.45 31.98 11.34
C LYS A 122 22.77 30.48 11.41
N LEU A 123 21.88 29.64 10.86
CA LEU A 123 21.97 28.20 10.92
C LEU A 123 22.93 27.65 9.85
N TYR A 124 23.75 26.71 10.24
CA TYR A 124 24.61 25.92 9.36
C TYR A 124 24.04 24.52 9.14
N LEU A 125 24.39 23.88 8.02
CA LEU A 125 23.84 22.58 7.65
C LEU A 125 24.13 21.47 8.69
N HIS A 126 25.26 21.54 9.41
CA HIS A 126 25.58 20.60 10.48
C HIS A 126 24.70 20.75 11.73
N GLU A 127 24.21 21.96 12.03
CA GLU A 127 23.26 22.22 13.11
C GLU A 127 21.86 21.72 12.74
N VAL A 128 21.46 21.94 11.48
CA VAL A 128 20.23 21.39 10.89
C VAL A 128 20.25 19.86 10.91
N GLU A 129 21.35 19.24 10.50
CA GLU A 129 21.53 17.79 10.51
C GLU A 129 21.45 17.22 11.94
N THR A 130 22.05 17.91 12.91
CA THR A 130 21.93 17.56 14.33
C THR A 130 20.47 17.59 14.80
N LEU A 131 19.70 18.62 14.43
CA LEU A 131 18.27 18.72 14.76
C LEU A 131 17.43 17.65 14.06
N LEU A 132 17.73 17.29 12.80
CA LEU A 132 17.08 16.19 12.09
C LEU A 132 17.36 14.84 12.77
N CYS A 133 18.61 14.58 13.18
CA CYS A 133 18.99 13.36 13.90
C CYS A 133 18.32 13.27 15.29
N GLN A 134 18.20 14.38 16.01
CA GLN A 134 17.42 14.44 17.25
C GLN A 134 15.94 14.11 16.99
N LEU A 135 15.34 14.70 15.95
CA LEU A 135 13.92 14.53 15.63
C LEU A 135 13.58 13.11 15.16
N GLU A 136 14.49 12.45 14.44
CA GLU A 136 14.37 11.02 14.08
C GLU A 136 14.32 10.11 15.31
N GLN A 137 15.00 10.49 16.40
CA GLN A 137 14.98 9.75 17.67
C GLN A 137 13.75 10.06 18.56
N ARG A 138 12.85 10.97 18.17
CA ARG A 138 11.66 11.34 18.98
C ARG A 138 10.38 10.77 18.38
N THR A 139 9.58 10.14 19.24
CA THR A 139 8.31 9.48 18.85
C THR A 139 7.09 10.01 19.60
N LYS A 140 7.28 10.76 20.70
CA LYS A 140 6.18 11.44 21.42
C LYS A 140 5.99 12.85 20.89
N GLU A 141 4.75 13.34 20.89
CA GLU A 141 4.41 14.68 20.42
C GLU A 141 5.17 15.79 21.15
N ASP A 142 5.32 15.68 22.48
CA ASP A 142 5.91 16.75 23.29
C ASP A 142 7.43 16.85 23.07
N GLU A 143 8.12 15.71 23.00
CA GLU A 143 9.54 15.61 22.62
C GLU A 143 9.83 16.16 21.21
N GLN A 144 8.89 15.95 20.27
CA GLN A 144 8.98 16.51 18.92
C GLN A 144 8.70 18.03 18.93
N THR A 145 7.73 18.49 19.73
CA THR A 145 7.46 19.91 19.95
C THR A 145 8.67 20.63 20.55
N GLU A 146 9.41 20.03 21.48
CA GLU A 146 10.63 20.62 22.05
C GLU A 146 11.70 20.92 20.98
N VAL A 147 12.01 19.95 20.11
CA VAL A 147 13.00 20.11 19.04
C VAL A 147 12.54 21.15 18.00
N LEU A 148 11.27 21.12 17.60
CA LEU A 148 10.70 22.08 16.65
C LEU A 148 10.64 23.51 17.23
N HIS A 149 10.32 23.64 18.52
CA HIS A 149 10.34 24.92 19.25
C HIS A 149 11.78 25.46 19.42
N ALA A 150 12.76 24.58 19.67
CA ALA A 150 14.17 24.96 19.74
C ALA A 150 14.68 25.53 18.40
N LEU A 151 14.31 24.90 17.27
CA LEU A 151 14.57 25.45 15.94
C LEU A 151 13.94 26.84 15.77
N CYS A 152 12.65 27.01 16.05
CA CYS A 152 11.96 28.29 15.84
C CYS A 152 12.50 29.44 16.69
N LYS A 153 13.23 29.19 17.79
CA LYS A 153 13.92 30.25 18.53
C LYS A 153 15.11 30.86 17.77
N GLN A 154 15.71 30.13 16.83
CA GLN A 154 16.95 30.51 16.13
C GLN A 154 16.82 30.59 14.60
N ALA A 155 15.64 30.24 14.06
CA ALA A 155 15.34 30.21 12.63
C ALA A 155 14.66 31.51 12.15
N THR A 156 14.90 31.90 10.89
CA THR A 156 13.96 32.71 10.10
C THR A 156 12.73 31.88 9.72
N ASP A 157 11.69 32.50 9.20
CA ASP A 157 10.54 31.80 8.62
C ASP A 157 10.96 30.93 7.42
N LEU A 158 11.85 31.46 6.59
CA LEU A 158 12.42 30.78 5.42
C LEU A 158 13.31 29.59 5.78
N ASP A 159 14.01 29.62 6.92
CA ASP A 159 14.73 28.47 7.48
C ASP A 159 13.75 27.38 7.91
N LEU A 160 12.65 27.75 8.60
CA LEU A 160 11.59 26.80 8.96
C LEU A 160 10.98 26.13 7.73
N ARG A 161 10.65 26.89 6.67
CA ARG A 161 10.16 26.34 5.38
C ARG A 161 11.13 25.26 4.87
N THR A 162 12.42 25.55 4.90
CA THR A 162 13.48 24.64 4.41
C THR A 162 13.60 23.39 5.29
N PHE A 163 13.55 23.53 6.62
CA PHE A 163 13.59 22.42 7.56
C PHE A 163 12.38 21.49 7.43
N ILE A 164 11.18 22.05 7.29
CA ILE A 164 9.95 21.26 7.06
C ILE A 164 10.02 20.51 5.73
N ARG A 165 10.63 21.08 4.68
CA ARG A 165 10.87 20.38 3.41
C ARG A 165 11.84 19.20 3.54
N LEU A 166 12.89 19.33 4.35
CA LEU A 166 13.80 18.22 4.69
C LEU A 166 13.07 17.11 5.48
N ILE A 167 12.24 17.46 6.46
CA ILE A 167 11.36 16.50 7.18
C ILE A 167 10.42 15.78 6.21
N LYS A 168 9.79 16.52 5.30
CA LYS A 168 8.86 15.99 4.29
C LYS A 168 9.55 15.21 3.16
N GLN A 169 10.88 15.22 3.10
CA GLN A 169 11.71 14.63 2.04
C GLN A 169 11.35 15.14 0.62
N ASP A 170 10.84 16.38 0.52
CA ASP A 170 10.49 17.05 -0.73
C ASP A 170 10.85 18.54 -0.65
N LEU A 171 11.95 18.92 -1.32
CA LEU A 171 12.42 20.30 -1.40
C LEU A 171 11.61 21.19 -2.36
N ARG A 172 10.64 20.63 -3.10
CA ARG A 172 9.88 21.28 -4.20
C ARG A 172 10.70 21.74 -5.42
N ILE A 173 12.02 21.54 -5.43
CA ILE A 173 12.96 22.03 -6.46
C ILE A 173 12.79 21.42 -7.87
N ASN A 174 11.89 20.47 -8.04
CA ASN A 174 11.69 19.68 -9.27
C ASN A 174 12.99 19.05 -9.82
N ALA A 175 13.92 18.72 -8.92
CA ALA A 175 15.13 17.95 -9.20
C ALA A 175 15.14 16.69 -8.32
N ARG A 176 15.32 15.52 -8.95
CA ARG A 176 15.60 14.23 -8.27
C ARG A 176 17.08 13.91 -8.34
N ALA A 177 17.52 12.93 -7.54
CA ALA A 177 18.89 12.41 -7.44
C ALA A 177 19.71 12.41 -8.74
N ARG A 178 19.11 12.04 -9.89
CA ARG A 178 19.76 12.14 -11.20
C ARG A 178 20.37 13.52 -11.46
N HIS A 179 19.58 14.58 -11.49
CA HIS A 179 20.05 15.93 -11.82
C HIS A 179 20.93 16.54 -10.73
N ILE A 180 20.90 15.98 -9.51
CA ILE A 180 21.84 16.35 -8.43
C ILE A 180 23.20 15.70 -8.65
N LEU A 181 23.23 14.43 -9.07
CA LEU A 181 24.45 13.65 -9.26
C LEU A 181 25.08 13.81 -10.64
N ASP A 182 24.29 14.06 -11.69
CA ASP A 182 24.77 14.40 -13.04
C ASP A 182 25.66 15.67 -13.02
N ALA A 183 25.57 16.52 -11.96
CA ALA A 183 26.45 17.67 -11.71
C ALA A 183 27.88 17.30 -11.26
N PHE A 184 28.12 16.05 -10.86
CA PHE A 184 29.46 15.46 -10.68
C PHE A 184 29.87 14.61 -11.89
N GLY A 185 29.23 14.82 -13.04
CA GLY A 185 29.52 14.15 -14.30
C GLY A 185 28.65 12.92 -14.60
N PRO A 186 28.66 12.46 -15.86
CA PRO A 186 27.65 11.54 -16.40
C PRO A 186 27.69 10.10 -15.86
N GLN A 187 28.67 9.75 -15.02
CA GLN A 187 28.83 8.42 -14.41
C GLN A 187 28.39 8.36 -12.94
N ALA A 188 28.25 9.50 -12.27
CA ALA A 188 27.90 9.56 -10.85
C ALA A 188 26.47 9.04 -10.59
N TYR A 189 25.47 9.44 -11.40
CA TYR A 189 24.13 8.86 -11.27
C TYR A 189 24.08 7.36 -11.63
N PRO A 190 24.64 6.87 -12.76
CA PRO A 190 24.73 5.44 -13.03
C PRO A 190 25.37 4.62 -11.90
N ALA A 191 26.50 5.06 -11.34
CA ALA A 191 27.14 4.38 -10.21
C ALA A 191 26.23 4.40 -8.95
N TYR A 192 25.55 5.51 -8.67
CA TYR A 192 24.53 5.59 -7.61
C TYR A 192 23.31 4.71 -7.88
N GLN A 193 23.00 4.36 -9.14
CA GLN A 193 21.99 3.36 -9.43
C GLN A 193 22.47 1.94 -9.07
N SER A 194 23.77 1.66 -9.21
CA SER A 194 24.39 0.37 -8.86
C SER A 194 24.58 0.16 -7.36
N SER A 195 25.10 1.14 -6.60
CA SER A 195 25.40 0.98 -5.17
C SER A 195 24.42 1.67 -4.22
N ARG A 196 23.75 2.75 -4.65
CA ARG A 196 22.87 3.59 -3.82
C ARG A 196 23.52 4.22 -2.57
N ASP A 197 24.83 4.10 -2.43
CA ASP A 197 25.66 4.83 -1.46
C ASP A 197 25.92 6.25 -1.97
N LEU A 198 25.67 7.28 -1.16
CA LEU A 198 26.02 8.67 -1.49
C LEU A 198 27.45 9.03 -1.10
N THR A 199 28.01 8.41 -0.07
CA THR A 199 29.35 8.69 0.44
C THR A 199 30.39 8.32 -0.60
N ALA A 200 30.39 7.06 -1.04
CA ALA A 200 31.29 6.59 -2.11
C ALA A 200 31.10 7.38 -3.42
N ILE A 201 29.91 7.89 -3.73
CA ILE A 201 29.67 8.67 -4.95
C ILE A 201 30.24 10.08 -4.83
N VAL A 202 30.09 10.74 -3.69
CA VAL A 202 30.71 12.06 -3.47
C VAL A 202 32.24 11.93 -3.45
N GLU A 203 32.79 10.92 -2.76
CA GLU A 203 34.24 10.67 -2.69
C GLU A 203 34.86 10.42 -4.08
N ASN A 204 34.22 9.59 -4.92
CA ASN A 204 34.78 9.23 -6.23
C ASN A 204 34.55 10.29 -7.32
N PHE A 205 33.48 11.11 -7.25
CA PHE A 205 33.10 11.99 -8.36
C PHE A 205 33.25 13.49 -8.07
N ALA A 206 33.20 13.96 -6.81
CA ALA A 206 33.26 15.40 -6.53
C ALA A 206 34.66 16.02 -6.70
N GLY A 207 35.73 15.22 -6.61
CA GLY A 207 37.12 15.68 -6.77
C GLY A 207 37.67 15.60 -8.20
N SER A 208 36.99 14.91 -9.13
CA SER A 208 37.55 14.52 -10.43
C SER A 208 37.44 15.61 -11.50
N GLN A 209 38.25 16.67 -11.37
CA GLN A 209 38.40 17.67 -12.44
C GLN A 209 39.18 17.12 -13.65
N ASP A 210 38.49 16.45 -14.57
CA ASP A 210 38.96 16.36 -15.97
C ASP A 210 37.83 16.13 -17.01
N THR A 211 36.77 16.94 -16.95
CA THR A 211 35.61 16.86 -17.85
C THR A 211 35.85 17.52 -19.23
N SER A 212 37.00 17.25 -19.88
CA SER A 212 37.38 17.91 -21.15
C SER A 212 37.92 17.04 -22.29
N THR A 213 37.41 15.83 -22.49
CA THR A 213 37.54 15.14 -23.79
C THR A 213 36.21 14.66 -24.37
N ALA A 214 35.82 15.23 -25.52
CA ALA A 214 34.78 14.69 -26.38
C ALA A 214 35.24 13.36 -27.03
N PRO A 215 34.33 12.45 -27.40
CA PRO A 215 34.69 11.11 -27.88
C PRO A 215 35.39 11.17 -29.25
N LYS A 216 36.72 11.04 -29.25
CA LYS A 216 37.50 10.71 -30.45
C LYS A 216 37.50 9.19 -30.67
N THR A 217 37.55 8.81 -31.94
CA THR A 217 37.48 7.41 -32.40
C THR A 217 38.67 6.56 -31.91
N PRO A 218 38.50 5.23 -31.77
CA PRO A 218 39.53 4.34 -31.20
C PRO A 218 40.67 4.08 -32.19
N ALA A 219 41.65 4.98 -32.23
CA ALA A 219 42.94 4.75 -32.85
C ALA A 219 43.77 3.75 -32.02
N LYS A 220 44.38 2.76 -32.68
CA LYS A 220 45.25 1.77 -32.01
C LYS A 220 46.56 2.43 -31.58
N ALA A 221 46.87 2.35 -30.28
CA ALA A 221 48.22 2.53 -29.75
C ALA A 221 48.49 1.44 -28.71
N ALA A 222 49.70 0.88 -28.70
CA ALA A 222 50.11 -0.21 -27.80
C ALA A 222 51.04 0.30 -26.69
N GLY A 223 51.11 -0.43 -25.57
CA GLY A 223 52.14 -0.21 -24.54
C GLY A 223 51.86 0.91 -23.55
N GLY A 224 50.92 0.68 -22.63
CA GLY A 224 50.72 1.55 -21.45
C GLY A 224 50.13 0.75 -20.29
N LYS A 225 50.59 0.98 -19.06
CA LYS A 225 50.00 0.35 -17.85
C LYS A 225 48.53 0.76 -17.77
N LYS A 226 47.61 -0.21 -17.76
CA LYS A 226 46.20 0.05 -17.44
C LYS A 226 46.10 0.59 -16.02
N MET A 227 45.92 1.91 -15.90
CA MET A 227 45.45 2.52 -14.66
C MET A 227 44.10 1.88 -14.34
N LYS A 228 43.97 1.23 -13.17
CA LYS A 228 42.71 0.63 -12.75
C LYS A 228 41.72 1.76 -12.43
N VAL A 229 40.94 2.17 -13.42
CA VAL A 229 39.58 2.65 -13.13
C VAL A 229 38.90 1.54 -12.35
N ALA A 230 38.51 1.81 -11.11
CA ALA A 230 37.82 0.82 -10.30
C ALA A 230 36.55 0.39 -11.04
N SER A 231 36.39 -0.92 -11.26
CA SER A 231 35.21 -1.46 -11.93
C SER A 231 33.99 -1.15 -11.08
N SER A 232 33.07 -0.33 -11.61
CA SER A 232 31.83 0.11 -10.95
C SER A 232 30.78 -1.00 -10.89
N GLY A 233 31.18 -2.16 -10.37
CA GLY A 233 30.32 -3.32 -10.12
C GLY A 233 29.47 -3.14 -8.86
N ILE A 234 28.47 -3.99 -8.72
CA ILE A 234 27.60 -4.00 -7.53
C ILE A 234 28.28 -4.67 -6.33
N GLN A 235 27.85 -4.32 -5.12
CA GLN A 235 28.37 -4.88 -3.88
C GLN A 235 27.29 -5.63 -3.12
N VAL A 236 27.66 -6.75 -2.50
CA VAL A 236 26.80 -7.49 -1.60
C VAL A 236 26.46 -6.62 -0.38
N MET A 237 25.31 -6.87 0.24
CA MET A 237 24.72 -6.06 1.33
C MET A 237 24.37 -4.59 1.01
N THR A 238 24.67 -4.11 -0.20
CA THR A 238 24.49 -2.72 -0.65
C THR A 238 23.47 -2.65 -1.80
N PRO A 239 22.31 -1.99 -1.65
CA PRO A 239 21.13 -2.22 -2.50
C PRO A 239 21.24 -1.67 -3.93
N VAL A 240 20.87 -2.48 -4.93
CA VAL A 240 20.93 -2.13 -6.35
C VAL A 240 19.58 -1.62 -6.85
N SER A 241 19.55 -0.51 -7.62
CA SER A 241 18.29 0.04 -8.16
C SER A 241 17.54 -0.99 -9.02
N PRO A 242 16.31 -1.41 -8.68
CA PRO A 242 15.69 -2.53 -9.38
C PRO A 242 15.34 -2.17 -10.83
N MET A 243 15.70 -3.04 -11.78
CA MET A 243 15.39 -2.87 -13.20
C MET A 243 13.88 -2.86 -13.44
N LEU A 244 13.38 -1.94 -14.27
CA LEU A 244 11.97 -1.60 -14.38
C LEU A 244 11.35 -2.02 -15.73
N ALA A 245 10.02 -2.16 -15.73
CA ALA A 245 9.24 -2.47 -16.91
C ALA A 245 8.37 -1.29 -17.39
N ASN A 246 8.37 -1.04 -18.70
CA ASN A 246 7.42 -0.16 -19.37
C ASN A 246 6.09 -0.87 -19.60
N ALA A 247 4.98 -0.13 -19.61
CA ALA A 247 3.70 -0.66 -20.08
C ALA A 247 3.80 -0.97 -21.58
N CYS A 248 3.33 -2.16 -21.97
CA CYS A 248 3.23 -2.58 -23.36
C CYS A 248 1.75 -2.82 -23.68
N LYS A 249 1.29 -2.26 -24.81
CA LYS A 249 -0.14 -2.15 -25.17
C LYS A 249 -0.61 -3.21 -26.17
N SER A 250 0.30 -3.87 -26.88
CA SER A 250 -0.03 -4.94 -27.82
C SER A 250 1.14 -5.90 -28.05
N VAL A 251 0.84 -7.07 -28.61
CA VAL A 251 1.81 -8.13 -28.95
C VAL A 251 2.80 -7.65 -30.03
N GLU A 252 2.36 -6.80 -30.95
CA GLU A 252 3.19 -6.20 -32.00
C GLU A 252 4.25 -5.26 -31.40
N GLU A 253 3.90 -4.49 -30.38
CA GLU A 253 4.84 -3.58 -29.70
C GLU A 253 5.95 -4.37 -28.97
N ALA A 254 5.62 -5.53 -28.42
CA ALA A 254 6.58 -6.42 -27.76
C ALA A 254 7.61 -6.99 -28.75
N PHE A 255 7.14 -7.55 -29.88
CA PHE A 255 8.02 -8.10 -30.91
C PHE A 255 8.75 -7.03 -31.73
N LYS A 256 8.18 -5.83 -31.91
CA LYS A 256 8.91 -4.68 -32.51
C LYS A 256 10.14 -4.28 -31.70
N LYS A 257 10.18 -4.58 -30.40
CA LYS A 257 11.32 -4.34 -29.51
C LYS A 257 12.24 -5.56 -29.32
N ASN A 258 11.78 -6.74 -29.71
CA ASN A 258 12.48 -8.02 -29.53
C ASN A 258 12.18 -8.93 -30.75
N PRO A 259 12.74 -8.62 -31.94
CA PRO A 259 12.37 -9.32 -33.17
C PRO A 259 12.80 -10.80 -33.16
N ASP A 260 13.93 -11.12 -32.52
CA ASP A 260 14.50 -12.47 -32.45
C ASP A 260 13.86 -13.37 -31.36
N GLY A 261 12.78 -12.90 -30.75
CA GLY A 261 12.10 -13.56 -29.62
C GLY A 261 12.38 -12.92 -28.27
N LEU A 262 11.60 -13.33 -27.26
CA LEU A 262 11.64 -12.79 -25.91
C LEU A 262 11.36 -13.87 -24.86
N TYR A 263 11.83 -13.67 -23.63
CA TYR A 263 11.33 -14.44 -22.50
C TYR A 263 10.05 -13.79 -21.97
N SER A 264 9.02 -14.58 -21.75
CA SER A 264 7.76 -14.15 -21.13
C SER A 264 7.61 -14.84 -19.77
N GLU A 265 7.45 -14.05 -18.71
CA GLU A 265 7.27 -14.53 -17.34
C GLU A 265 5.92 -14.11 -16.77
N ILE A 266 5.40 -14.92 -15.85
CA ILE A 266 4.21 -14.55 -15.06
C ILE A 266 4.50 -13.24 -14.33
N LYS A 267 3.63 -12.23 -14.50
CA LYS A 267 3.68 -11.03 -13.66
C LYS A 267 2.95 -11.31 -12.34
N TYR A 268 3.71 -11.82 -11.38
CA TYR A 268 3.26 -12.02 -10.00
C TYR A 268 2.73 -10.73 -9.36
N ASP A 269 1.67 -10.84 -8.55
CA ASP A 269 0.94 -9.75 -7.87
C ASP A 269 1.32 -9.67 -6.37
N GLY A 270 2.61 -9.56 -6.11
CA GLY A 270 3.21 -9.61 -4.76
C GLY A 270 3.88 -8.30 -4.34
N GLU A 271 4.93 -8.43 -3.53
CA GLU A 271 5.86 -7.32 -3.25
C GLU A 271 7.26 -7.68 -3.76
N ARG A 272 7.86 -6.86 -4.63
CA ARG A 272 9.24 -7.09 -5.10
C ARG A 272 10.24 -6.97 -3.96
N VAL A 273 11.09 -7.99 -3.83
CA VAL A 273 12.17 -8.10 -2.85
C VAL A 273 13.48 -8.46 -3.56
N GLN A 274 14.47 -7.62 -3.36
CA GLN A 274 15.87 -7.88 -3.69
C GLN A 274 16.56 -8.48 -2.47
N ILE A 275 17.22 -9.62 -2.63
CA ILE A 275 17.81 -10.41 -1.55
C ILE A 275 19.32 -10.32 -1.68
N HIS A 276 20.02 -9.90 -0.64
CA HIS A 276 21.47 -9.96 -0.52
C HIS A 276 21.80 -10.99 0.56
N LYS A 277 22.68 -11.94 0.25
CA LYS A 277 23.26 -12.91 1.19
C LYS A 277 24.78 -12.82 1.11
N GLN A 278 25.46 -12.87 2.26
CA GLN A 278 26.92 -12.90 2.39
C GLN A 278 27.26 -13.84 3.56
N GLY A 279 27.77 -15.03 3.24
CA GLY A 279 27.80 -16.13 4.20
C GLY A 279 26.40 -16.37 4.78
N ASP A 280 26.26 -16.27 6.11
CA ASP A 280 24.98 -16.39 6.83
C ASP A 280 24.23 -15.05 7.04
N GLU A 281 24.82 -13.90 6.69
CA GLU A 281 24.10 -12.62 6.79
C GLU A 281 23.11 -12.46 5.62
N PHE A 282 21.93 -11.90 5.91
CA PHE A 282 20.88 -11.62 4.93
C PHE A 282 20.30 -10.22 5.08
N LYS A 283 20.26 -9.45 3.98
CA LYS A 283 19.50 -8.20 3.85
C LYS A 283 18.45 -8.32 2.75
N PHE A 284 17.27 -7.80 3.01
CA PHE A 284 16.12 -7.85 2.11
C PHE A 284 15.63 -6.42 1.84
N PHE A 285 15.71 -5.99 0.58
CA PHE A 285 15.33 -4.65 0.15
C PHE A 285 14.04 -4.71 -0.68
N SER A 286 13.05 -3.91 -0.29
CA SER A 286 11.82 -3.73 -1.05
C SER A 286 12.07 -3.04 -2.40
N ARG A 287 11.05 -3.00 -3.27
CA ARG A 287 11.03 -2.20 -4.52
C ARG A 287 11.61 -0.78 -4.40
N ASN A 288 11.39 -0.10 -3.26
CA ASN A 288 11.85 1.27 -3.01
C ASN A 288 13.17 1.33 -2.22
N LEU A 289 13.85 0.19 -2.10
CA LEU A 289 15.10 -0.06 -1.39
C LEU A 289 15.09 0.26 0.12
N LYS A 290 13.89 0.30 0.71
CA LYS A 290 13.70 0.22 2.17
C LYS A 290 13.79 -1.24 2.64
N PRO A 291 14.33 -1.53 3.83
CA PRO A 291 14.31 -2.87 4.42
C PRO A 291 12.90 -3.49 4.44
N VAL A 292 12.80 -4.80 4.20
CA VAL A 292 11.54 -5.55 4.29
C VAL A 292 11.27 -5.94 5.74
N MET A 293 10.00 -5.86 6.18
CA MET A 293 9.59 -6.16 7.55
C MET A 293 9.80 -7.64 7.91
N ASP A 294 10.43 -7.93 9.06
CA ASP A 294 10.83 -9.28 9.50
C ASP A 294 9.72 -10.35 9.39
N HIS A 295 8.47 -10.01 9.70
CA HIS A 295 7.34 -10.96 9.64
C HIS A 295 7.04 -11.53 8.23
N LYS A 296 7.64 -10.95 7.19
CA LYS A 296 7.58 -11.46 5.81
C LYS A 296 8.80 -12.30 5.42
N ILE A 297 9.95 -12.11 6.08
CA ILE A 297 11.26 -12.62 5.63
C ILE A 297 11.96 -13.55 6.61
N LYS A 298 11.55 -13.60 7.89
CA LYS A 298 12.19 -14.43 8.92
C LYS A 298 12.28 -15.89 8.46
N ASP A 299 11.13 -16.46 8.12
CA ASP A 299 10.96 -17.86 7.73
C ASP A 299 11.82 -18.21 6.50
N LEU A 300 12.04 -17.25 5.59
CA LEU A 300 12.78 -17.45 4.34
C LEU A 300 14.30 -17.61 4.54
N LYS A 301 14.87 -17.11 5.64
CA LYS A 301 16.30 -17.28 5.95
C LYS A 301 16.70 -18.75 6.08
N ASP A 302 15.80 -19.60 6.54
CA ASP A 302 16.02 -21.05 6.65
C ASP A 302 15.88 -21.78 5.30
N TYR A 303 15.10 -21.22 4.36
CA TYR A 303 14.83 -21.85 3.06
C TYR A 303 15.79 -21.44 1.95
N ILE A 304 16.31 -20.21 1.95
CA ILE A 304 17.20 -19.73 0.87
C ILE A 304 18.51 -20.53 0.79
N PRO A 305 19.25 -20.84 1.88
CA PRO A 305 20.45 -21.69 1.82
C PRO A 305 20.17 -23.10 1.31
N ARG A 306 18.98 -23.64 1.61
CA ARG A 306 18.53 -24.97 1.14
C ARG A 306 18.16 -24.96 -0.34
N ALA A 307 17.64 -23.83 -0.84
CA ALA A 307 17.27 -23.62 -2.24
C ALA A 307 18.47 -23.24 -3.13
N PHE A 308 19.52 -22.63 -2.57
CA PHE A 308 20.75 -22.27 -3.28
C PHE A 308 21.99 -22.77 -2.50
N PRO A 309 22.22 -24.10 -2.45
CA PRO A 309 23.31 -24.66 -1.68
C PRO A 309 24.66 -24.46 -2.38
N GLY A 310 25.62 -23.87 -1.67
CA GLY A 310 26.99 -23.67 -2.18
C GLY A 310 27.21 -22.38 -2.97
N ALA A 311 26.46 -21.32 -2.67
CA ALA A 311 26.85 -19.95 -3.03
C ALA A 311 26.85 -19.08 -1.77
N ASP A 312 28.01 -18.54 -1.42
CA ASP A 312 28.16 -17.79 -0.17
C ASP A 312 27.67 -16.34 -0.31
N ASP A 313 28.02 -15.71 -1.44
CA ASP A 313 27.66 -14.33 -1.76
C ASP A 313 26.69 -14.30 -2.96
N MET A 314 25.51 -13.67 -2.81
CA MET A 314 24.52 -13.56 -3.90
C MET A 314 23.64 -12.32 -3.80
N ILE A 315 23.16 -11.85 -4.96
CA ILE A 315 22.14 -10.81 -5.08
C ILE A 315 21.03 -11.30 -6.02
N LEU A 316 19.87 -11.63 -5.47
CA LEU A 316 18.70 -12.15 -6.20
C LEU A 316 17.60 -11.09 -6.33
N ASP A 317 16.85 -11.12 -7.43
CA ASP A 317 15.68 -10.28 -7.69
C ASP A 317 14.43 -11.18 -7.73
N SER A 318 13.43 -10.87 -6.92
CA SER A 318 12.30 -11.78 -6.66
C SER A 318 11.00 -11.04 -6.33
N GLU A 319 9.87 -11.71 -6.47
CA GLU A 319 8.58 -11.26 -5.93
C GLU A 319 8.19 -12.16 -4.75
N ILE A 320 7.82 -11.56 -3.61
CA ILE A 320 7.33 -12.27 -2.43
C ILE A 320 5.79 -12.31 -2.46
N ILE A 321 5.20 -13.47 -2.20
CA ILE A 321 3.75 -13.71 -2.26
C ILE A 321 3.33 -14.61 -1.10
N LEU A 322 2.11 -14.46 -0.60
CA LEU A 322 1.53 -15.45 0.31
C LEU A 322 0.87 -16.56 -0.54
N VAL A 323 1.22 -17.82 -0.26
CA VAL A 323 0.82 -19.00 -1.05
C VAL A 323 0.14 -20.01 -0.14
N ASP A 324 -1.00 -20.52 -0.60
CA ASP A 324 -1.74 -21.60 0.05
C ASP A 324 -0.94 -22.91 -0.07
N THR A 325 -0.62 -23.55 1.06
CA THR A 325 0.33 -24.68 1.10
C THR A 325 -0.29 -26.02 0.69
N GLU A 326 -1.62 -26.14 0.76
CA GLU A 326 -2.33 -27.35 0.34
C GLU A 326 -2.57 -27.34 -1.17
N THR A 327 -3.17 -26.25 -1.68
CA THR A 327 -3.55 -26.11 -3.09
C THR A 327 -2.41 -25.61 -3.98
N GLY A 328 -1.43 -24.89 -3.42
CA GLY A 328 -0.42 -24.17 -4.20
C GLY A 328 -0.92 -22.86 -4.83
N SER A 329 -2.17 -22.44 -4.58
CA SER A 329 -2.74 -21.23 -5.15
C SER A 329 -2.08 -19.96 -4.60
N LEU A 330 -1.92 -18.95 -5.47
CA LEU A 330 -1.43 -17.63 -5.08
C LEU A 330 -2.56 -16.87 -4.38
N LEU A 331 -2.28 -16.28 -3.21
CA LEU A 331 -3.24 -15.43 -2.50
C LEU A 331 -3.15 -13.97 -2.99
N PRO A 332 -4.24 -13.18 -2.94
CA PRO A 332 -4.26 -11.83 -3.50
C PRO A 332 -3.26 -10.85 -2.85
N PHE A 333 -2.90 -9.80 -3.57
CA PHE A 333 -2.06 -8.71 -3.07
C PHE A 333 -2.54 -8.12 -1.74
N GLY A 334 -1.60 -7.77 -0.87
CA GLY A 334 -1.90 -7.22 0.46
C GLY A 334 -2.31 -8.23 1.52
N THR A 335 -2.36 -9.53 1.22
CA THR A 335 -2.47 -10.61 2.22
C THR A 335 -1.22 -10.76 3.09
N LEU A 336 -0.06 -10.34 2.57
CA LEU A 336 1.25 -10.31 3.26
C LEU A 336 1.34 -9.37 4.48
N GLY A 337 0.31 -8.56 4.78
CA GLY A 337 0.29 -7.78 6.02
C GLY A 337 0.07 -8.68 7.24
N ALA A 338 0.82 -8.47 8.33
CA ALA A 338 0.83 -9.35 9.51
C ALA A 338 -0.57 -9.86 9.96
N HIS A 339 -1.54 -8.96 10.19
CA HIS A 339 -2.90 -9.33 10.58
C HIS A 339 -3.65 -10.21 9.56
N LYS A 340 -3.31 -10.10 8.27
CA LYS A 340 -3.90 -10.89 7.17
C LYS A 340 -3.19 -12.23 6.93
N LYS A 341 -1.88 -12.37 7.23
CA LYS A 341 -1.20 -13.69 7.22
C LYS A 341 -1.94 -14.68 8.12
N HIS A 342 -2.35 -14.25 9.31
CA HIS A 342 -3.12 -15.04 10.27
C HIS A 342 -4.58 -15.35 9.87
N THR A 343 -5.09 -14.79 8.77
CA THR A 343 -6.46 -15.09 8.27
C THR A 343 -6.50 -16.36 7.40
N PHE A 344 -5.34 -16.93 7.07
CA PHE A 344 -5.22 -18.13 6.25
C PHE A 344 -4.43 -19.19 7.04
N GLU A 345 -5.11 -20.23 7.51
CA GLU A 345 -4.53 -21.28 8.35
C GLU A 345 -3.38 -22.02 7.63
N ASN A 346 -3.57 -22.33 6.34
CA ASN A 346 -2.65 -23.09 5.50
C ASN A 346 -1.89 -22.19 4.51
N ALA A 347 -1.24 -21.13 4.99
CA ALA A 347 -0.55 -20.17 4.13
C ALA A 347 0.90 -19.88 4.56
N SER A 348 1.84 -20.06 3.63
CA SER A 348 3.26 -19.73 3.80
C SER A 348 3.68 -18.57 2.90
N VAL A 349 4.83 -17.97 3.19
CA VAL A 349 5.42 -16.93 2.35
C VAL A 349 6.36 -17.57 1.35
N CYS A 350 6.09 -17.36 0.06
CA CYS A 350 6.87 -17.89 -1.05
C CYS A 350 7.61 -16.77 -1.79
N LEU A 351 8.88 -17.00 -2.10
CA LEU A 351 9.64 -16.23 -3.07
C LEU A 351 9.47 -16.83 -4.47
N PHE A 352 9.31 -15.97 -5.47
CA PHE A 352 9.45 -16.30 -6.89
C PHE A 352 10.64 -15.52 -7.44
N VAL A 353 11.80 -16.18 -7.52
CA VAL A 353 13.07 -15.60 -7.99
C VAL A 353 13.03 -15.49 -9.52
N PHE A 354 13.35 -14.32 -10.07
CA PHE A 354 13.22 -14.03 -11.50
C PHE A 354 14.45 -13.40 -12.16
N ASP A 355 15.45 -12.95 -11.39
CA ASP A 355 16.75 -12.54 -11.92
C ASP A 355 17.86 -12.73 -10.86
N CYS A 356 19.11 -12.78 -11.32
CA CYS A 356 20.29 -12.91 -10.47
C CYS A 356 21.32 -11.88 -10.91
N LEU A 357 21.67 -10.96 -10.01
CA LEU A 357 22.54 -9.83 -10.28
C LEU A 357 23.99 -10.13 -9.90
N LEU A 358 24.19 -10.95 -8.86
CA LEU A 358 25.49 -11.45 -8.43
C LEU A 358 25.32 -12.89 -7.92
N TYR A 359 26.24 -13.79 -8.25
CA TYR A 359 26.23 -15.17 -7.79
C TYR A 359 27.66 -15.67 -7.50
N ASP A 360 27.88 -16.16 -6.29
CA ASP A 360 29.18 -16.61 -5.76
C ASP A 360 30.31 -15.58 -5.95
N GLY A 361 29.98 -14.31 -5.71
CA GLY A 361 30.88 -13.16 -5.87
C GLY A 361 30.92 -12.53 -7.27
N ASP A 362 30.55 -13.24 -8.34
CA ASP A 362 30.59 -12.73 -9.71
C ASP A 362 29.45 -11.74 -10.02
N ASP A 363 29.80 -10.52 -10.46
CA ASP A 363 28.83 -9.51 -10.94
C ASP A 363 28.27 -9.93 -12.31
N LEU A 364 27.00 -10.34 -12.31
CA LEU A 364 26.27 -10.79 -13.50
C LEU A 364 25.54 -9.65 -14.22
N THR A 365 25.61 -8.39 -13.77
CA THR A 365 24.77 -7.32 -14.34
C THR A 365 25.03 -7.09 -15.83
N GLN A 366 26.28 -7.24 -16.29
CA GLN A 366 26.66 -7.12 -17.70
C GLN A 366 26.52 -8.42 -18.49
N VAL A 367 26.08 -9.51 -17.86
CA VAL A 367 25.76 -10.79 -18.50
C VAL A 367 24.35 -10.74 -19.08
N GLU A 368 24.15 -11.34 -20.25
CA GLU A 368 22.85 -11.44 -20.94
C GLU A 368 21.79 -12.16 -20.10
N PHE A 369 20.53 -11.68 -20.11
CA PHE A 369 19.46 -12.25 -19.27
C PHE A 369 19.32 -13.77 -19.43
N ARG A 370 19.43 -14.29 -20.66
CA ARG A 370 19.42 -15.73 -20.93
C ARG A 370 20.44 -16.48 -20.08
N LYS A 371 21.68 -16.02 -20.01
CA LYS A 371 22.76 -16.64 -19.22
C LYS A 371 22.53 -16.50 -17.71
N ARG A 372 22.02 -15.35 -17.25
CA ARG A 372 21.63 -15.15 -15.83
C ARG A 372 20.49 -16.11 -15.43
N ARG A 373 19.56 -16.36 -16.35
CA ARG A 373 18.46 -17.32 -16.18
C ARG A 373 18.96 -18.78 -16.18
N GLU A 374 19.86 -19.14 -17.10
CA GLU A 374 20.52 -20.46 -17.14
C GLU A 374 21.34 -20.71 -15.85
N ILE A 375 21.98 -19.68 -15.27
CA ILE A 375 22.65 -19.74 -13.95
C ILE A 375 21.65 -19.99 -12.82
N LEU A 376 20.51 -19.31 -12.78
CA LEU A 376 19.45 -19.58 -11.80
C LEU A 376 18.93 -21.01 -11.91
N GLU A 377 18.59 -21.45 -13.13
CA GLU A 377 17.99 -22.78 -13.40
C GLU A 377 18.93 -23.94 -13.05
N LYS A 378 20.24 -23.76 -13.25
CA LYS A 378 21.26 -24.76 -12.88
C LYS A 378 21.45 -24.91 -11.37
N ASN A 379 21.32 -23.81 -10.62
CA ASN A 379 21.74 -23.76 -9.21
C ASN A 379 20.58 -23.83 -8.19
N ILE A 380 19.36 -23.44 -8.58
CA ILE A 380 18.21 -23.49 -7.67
C ILE A 380 17.74 -24.94 -7.45
N LYS A 381 17.40 -25.27 -6.21
CA LYS A 381 16.67 -26.47 -5.80
C LYS A 381 15.30 -26.03 -5.24
N PRO A 382 14.25 -25.90 -6.09
CA PRO A 382 13.00 -25.26 -5.69
C PRO A 382 12.31 -25.97 -4.52
N ILE A 383 11.90 -25.17 -3.53
CA ILE A 383 11.14 -25.61 -2.35
C ILE A 383 9.71 -25.11 -2.51
N LYS A 384 8.77 -26.03 -2.76
CA LYS A 384 7.35 -25.73 -3.01
C LYS A 384 6.78 -24.82 -1.91
N SER A 385 6.07 -23.78 -2.32
CA SER A 385 5.42 -22.76 -1.48
C SER A 385 6.37 -21.95 -0.56
N HIS A 386 7.69 -21.98 -0.81
CA HIS A 386 8.69 -21.26 0.01
C HIS A 386 9.74 -20.52 -0.84
N VAL A 387 10.46 -21.23 -1.72
CA VAL A 387 11.46 -20.63 -2.62
C VAL A 387 11.37 -21.31 -3.98
N GLN A 388 10.76 -20.62 -4.93
CA GLN A 388 10.55 -21.11 -6.29
C GLN A 388 11.18 -20.16 -7.31
N LEU A 389 11.44 -20.69 -8.50
CA LEU A 389 11.82 -19.91 -9.67
C LEU A 389 10.55 -19.36 -10.36
N SER A 390 10.63 -18.20 -11.02
CA SER A 390 9.53 -17.73 -11.86
C SER A 390 9.30 -18.65 -13.05
N GLU A 391 8.02 -18.91 -13.38
CA GLU A 391 7.64 -19.49 -14.67
C GLU A 391 8.04 -18.54 -15.79
N SER A 392 8.88 -19.03 -16.70
CA SER A 392 9.49 -18.29 -17.81
C SER A 392 9.51 -19.18 -19.04
N GLU A 393 8.99 -18.68 -20.16
CA GLU A 393 8.97 -19.37 -21.45
C GLU A 393 9.63 -18.48 -22.51
N PHE A 394 10.52 -19.04 -23.34
CA PHE A 394 11.12 -18.32 -24.46
C PHE A 394 10.23 -18.41 -25.70
N LEU A 395 9.64 -17.28 -26.09
CA LEU A 395 8.65 -17.16 -27.15
C LEU A 395 9.27 -16.50 -28.39
N LYS A 396 9.08 -17.12 -29.55
CA LYS A 396 9.56 -16.68 -30.87
C LYS A 396 8.49 -16.00 -31.70
N THR A 397 7.20 -16.24 -31.43
CA THR A 397 6.12 -15.67 -32.26
C THR A 397 5.07 -14.88 -31.47
N LYS A 398 4.38 -13.99 -32.19
CA LYS A 398 3.21 -13.25 -31.69
C LYS A 398 2.09 -14.19 -31.21
N LYS A 399 1.87 -15.32 -31.91
CA LYS A 399 0.84 -16.32 -31.60
C LYS A 399 1.09 -16.97 -30.23
N GLU A 400 2.35 -17.35 -29.96
CA GLU A 400 2.79 -17.85 -28.65
C GLU A 400 2.54 -16.83 -27.53
N LEU A 401 2.94 -15.56 -27.72
CA LEU A 401 2.74 -14.52 -26.69
C LEU A 401 1.25 -14.19 -26.47
N ALA A 402 0.42 -14.23 -27.50
CA ALA A 402 -1.03 -14.08 -27.36
C ALA A 402 -1.64 -15.22 -26.52
N LEU A 403 -1.30 -16.48 -26.84
CA LEU A 403 -1.75 -17.67 -26.12
C LEU A 403 -1.27 -17.68 -24.66
N MET A 404 0.01 -17.40 -24.42
CA MET A 404 0.61 -17.36 -23.08
C MET A 404 0.01 -16.22 -22.23
N THR A 405 -0.22 -15.04 -22.83
CA THR A 405 -0.95 -13.95 -22.15
C THR A 405 -2.39 -14.34 -21.82
N ALA A 406 -3.11 -14.98 -22.76
CA ALA A 406 -4.48 -15.44 -22.55
C ALA A 406 -4.58 -16.48 -21.41
N LYS A 407 -3.71 -17.49 -21.41
CA LYS A 407 -3.57 -18.51 -20.34
C LYS A 407 -3.40 -17.87 -18.95
N VAL A 408 -2.46 -16.93 -18.85
CA VAL A 408 -2.12 -16.23 -17.59
C VAL A 408 -3.30 -15.37 -17.10
N LEU A 409 -4.01 -14.69 -18.01
CA LEU A 409 -5.22 -13.92 -17.67
C LEU A 409 -6.40 -14.82 -17.26
N GLN A 410 -6.60 -15.97 -17.92
CA GLN A 410 -7.61 -16.97 -17.55
C GLN A 410 -7.34 -17.60 -16.16
N ALA A 411 -6.06 -17.74 -15.77
CA ALA A 411 -5.64 -18.15 -14.43
C ALA A 411 -5.87 -17.07 -13.33
N ASN A 412 -6.48 -15.93 -13.70
CA ASN A 412 -6.69 -14.73 -12.87
C ASN A 412 -5.39 -14.07 -12.35
N LEU A 413 -4.28 -14.21 -13.10
CA LEU A 413 -3.01 -13.55 -12.80
C LEU A 413 -2.96 -12.15 -13.45
N GLU A 414 -2.06 -11.28 -12.99
CA GLU A 414 -2.07 -9.84 -13.34
C GLU A 414 -1.67 -9.55 -14.81
N GLY A 415 -1.03 -10.50 -15.48
CA GLY A 415 -0.45 -10.36 -16.81
C GLY A 415 0.97 -10.91 -16.86
N VAL A 416 1.82 -10.41 -17.76
CA VAL A 416 3.15 -10.98 -18.05
C VAL A 416 4.26 -9.91 -18.10
N VAL A 417 5.49 -10.31 -17.78
CA VAL A 417 6.71 -9.50 -17.91
C VAL A 417 7.56 -10.06 -19.04
N LEU A 418 7.92 -9.21 -19.99
CA LEU A 418 8.71 -9.60 -21.18
C LEU A 418 10.14 -9.07 -21.07
N LYS A 419 11.12 -9.95 -21.26
CA LYS A 419 12.56 -9.69 -21.13
C LYS A 419 13.28 -10.02 -22.44
N ASN A 420 14.18 -9.14 -22.87
CA ASN A 420 15.06 -9.38 -24.01
C ASN A 420 16.11 -10.46 -23.63
N PRO A 421 16.34 -11.52 -24.44
CA PRO A 421 17.29 -12.59 -24.12
C PRO A 421 18.74 -12.09 -23.95
N ALA A 422 19.17 -11.15 -24.79
CA ALA A 422 20.48 -10.51 -24.76
C ALA A 422 20.53 -9.29 -23.81
N GLY A 423 19.44 -9.01 -23.08
CA GLY A 423 19.33 -7.85 -22.21
C GLY A 423 20.20 -7.95 -20.95
N THR A 424 21.21 -7.09 -20.83
CA THR A 424 21.94 -6.88 -19.56
C THR A 424 21.00 -6.33 -18.47
N TYR A 425 21.35 -6.56 -17.20
CA TYR A 425 20.64 -5.93 -16.08
C TYR A 425 21.05 -4.46 -16.01
N GLN A 426 20.08 -3.54 -16.07
CA GLN A 426 20.36 -2.10 -16.11
C GLN A 426 19.65 -1.41 -14.94
N PRO A 427 20.37 -1.17 -13.82
CA PRO A 427 19.78 -0.68 -12.58
C PRO A 427 18.89 0.55 -12.77
N GLY A 428 17.64 0.46 -12.28
CA GLY A 428 16.62 1.51 -12.36
C GLY A 428 16.15 1.94 -13.77
N LYS A 429 16.72 1.41 -14.87
CA LYS A 429 16.25 1.69 -16.23
C LYS A 429 15.00 0.89 -16.59
N ARG A 430 14.27 1.33 -17.61
CA ARG A 430 12.96 0.77 -18.02
C ARG A 430 13.05 0.00 -19.34
N ASN A 431 13.77 -1.12 -19.36
CA ASN A 431 14.01 -1.88 -20.60
C ASN A 431 13.16 -3.16 -20.70
N TRP A 432 12.62 -3.68 -19.59
CA TRP A 432 11.62 -4.76 -19.64
C TRP A 432 10.26 -4.20 -20.10
N LEU A 433 9.36 -5.09 -20.51
CA LEU A 433 7.97 -4.76 -20.81
C LEU A 433 7.04 -5.47 -19.81
N LYS A 434 5.85 -4.91 -19.59
CA LYS A 434 4.75 -5.56 -18.87
C LYS A 434 3.46 -5.42 -19.66
N VAL A 435 2.82 -6.54 -19.93
CA VAL A 435 1.47 -6.62 -20.52
C VAL A 435 0.47 -6.90 -19.40
N LYS A 436 -0.70 -6.29 -19.47
CA LYS A 436 -1.78 -6.42 -18.50
C LYS A 436 -3.15 -6.29 -19.16
N LYS A 437 -4.18 -6.82 -18.50
CA LYS A 437 -5.60 -6.58 -18.81
C LYS A 437 -5.90 -5.09 -19.05
N ASP A 438 -5.43 -4.18 -18.19
CA ASP A 438 -5.73 -2.74 -18.26
C ASP A 438 -4.96 -1.95 -19.35
N TYR A 439 -4.04 -2.56 -20.11
CA TYR A 439 -3.28 -1.89 -21.17
C TYR A 439 -3.67 -2.33 -22.60
N LEU A 440 -4.32 -3.48 -22.73
CA LEU A 440 -4.63 -4.12 -24.01
C LEU A 440 -5.80 -3.44 -24.72
N PHE A 441 -5.73 -3.37 -26.06
CA PHE A 441 -6.77 -2.83 -26.95
C PHE A 441 -7.27 -1.42 -26.58
N GLY A 442 -6.41 -0.58 -26.03
CA GLY A 442 -6.76 0.77 -25.59
C GLY A 442 -7.54 0.83 -24.27
N GLY A 443 -7.49 -0.22 -23.46
CA GLY A 443 -8.23 -0.32 -22.19
C GLY A 443 -9.58 -1.04 -22.31
N LYS A 444 -9.96 -1.53 -23.50
CA LYS A 444 -11.24 -2.25 -23.72
C LYS A 444 -11.41 -3.54 -22.89
N MET A 445 -10.31 -4.09 -22.36
CA MET A 445 -10.35 -5.25 -21.44
C MET A 445 -10.34 -4.84 -19.95
N ALA A 446 -10.22 -3.56 -19.62
CA ALA A 446 -10.13 -3.10 -18.23
C ALA A 446 -11.47 -3.18 -17.50
N ASP A 447 -11.43 -3.26 -16.17
CA ASP A 447 -12.63 -3.17 -15.33
C ASP A 447 -13.06 -1.69 -15.22
N THR A 448 -14.30 -1.37 -15.62
CA THR A 448 -14.82 0.01 -15.62
C THR A 448 -16.17 0.11 -14.89
N ALA A 449 -16.47 1.31 -14.36
CA ALA A 449 -17.79 1.66 -13.84
C ALA A 449 -18.08 3.16 -14.01
N ASP A 450 -19.30 3.50 -14.40
CA ASP A 450 -19.83 4.86 -14.37
C ASP A 450 -20.25 5.21 -12.94
N LEU A 451 -19.55 6.15 -12.29
CA LEU A 451 -19.76 6.51 -10.89
C LEU A 451 -20.03 8.01 -10.73
N VAL A 452 -20.81 8.36 -9.70
CA VAL A 452 -21.17 9.76 -9.38
C VAL A 452 -20.12 10.38 -8.47
N VAL A 453 -19.76 11.64 -8.71
CA VAL A 453 -18.93 12.43 -7.79
C VAL A 453 -19.75 12.83 -6.57
N LEU A 454 -19.41 12.30 -5.38
CA LEU A 454 -20.12 12.63 -4.13
C LEU A 454 -19.47 13.78 -3.34
N GLY A 455 -18.22 14.14 -3.69
CA GLY A 455 -17.44 15.19 -3.04
C GLY A 455 -15.97 15.16 -3.47
N ALA A 456 -15.17 16.10 -2.96
CA ALA A 456 -13.78 16.28 -3.37
C ALA A 456 -12.85 16.79 -2.24
N TRP A 457 -11.57 16.48 -2.36
CA TRP A 457 -10.49 17.06 -1.58
C TRP A 457 -9.68 18.04 -2.43
N TYR A 458 -9.08 19.02 -1.75
CA TYR A 458 -8.06 19.87 -2.33
C TYR A 458 -6.78 19.06 -2.63
N GLY A 459 -6.03 19.51 -3.64
CA GLY A 459 -4.77 18.89 -4.02
C GLY A 459 -3.60 19.29 -3.12
N SER A 460 -2.37 19.07 -3.60
CA SER A 460 -1.16 19.50 -2.90
C SER A 460 -0.02 19.81 -3.86
N GLY A 461 0.97 20.58 -3.40
CA GLY A 461 1.97 21.20 -4.28
C GLY A 461 1.27 22.10 -5.30
N LYS A 462 1.52 21.88 -6.59
CA LYS A 462 0.92 22.66 -7.70
C LYS A 462 -0.62 22.62 -7.78
N LYS A 463 -1.29 21.74 -7.02
CA LYS A 463 -2.76 21.66 -6.94
C LYS A 463 -3.33 22.09 -5.57
N GLY A 464 -2.59 22.86 -4.78
CA GLY A 464 -3.18 23.61 -3.66
C GLY A 464 -4.30 24.53 -4.15
N GLY A 465 -5.35 24.75 -3.35
CA GLY A 465 -6.52 25.56 -3.69
C GLY A 465 -7.49 24.91 -4.69
N VAL A 466 -7.01 23.99 -5.53
CA VAL A 466 -7.79 23.31 -6.57
C VAL A 466 -8.32 21.97 -6.07
N LEU A 467 -9.60 21.68 -6.32
CA LEU A 467 -10.17 20.36 -6.10
C LEU A 467 -9.59 19.39 -7.15
N SER A 468 -8.82 18.39 -6.70
CA SER A 468 -8.09 17.48 -7.60
C SER A 468 -8.12 16.01 -7.18
N ILE A 469 -8.93 15.66 -6.18
CA ILE A 469 -9.11 14.29 -5.72
C ILE A 469 -10.59 14.09 -5.38
N PHE A 470 -11.22 13.05 -5.93
CA PHE A 470 -12.67 12.95 -5.97
C PHE A 470 -13.16 11.66 -5.28
N LEU A 471 -14.25 11.78 -4.52
CA LEU A 471 -14.93 10.67 -3.87
C LEU A 471 -16.02 10.14 -4.81
N MET A 472 -15.78 8.96 -5.39
CA MET A 472 -16.70 8.34 -6.34
C MET A 472 -17.63 7.36 -5.62
N GLY A 473 -18.90 7.33 -6.04
CA GLY A 473 -19.91 6.45 -5.45
C GLY A 473 -21.05 6.07 -6.38
N CYS A 474 -21.96 5.27 -5.83
CA CYS A 474 -23.16 4.75 -6.48
C CYS A 474 -24.40 4.99 -5.60
N PHE A 475 -25.58 4.91 -6.20
CA PHE A 475 -26.84 4.82 -5.46
C PHE A 475 -27.11 3.36 -5.05
N ASP A 476 -27.83 3.14 -3.96
CA ASP A 476 -28.41 1.84 -3.60
C ASP A 476 -29.92 1.98 -3.37
N ALA A 477 -30.71 1.53 -4.34
CA ALA A 477 -32.17 1.58 -4.32
C ALA A 477 -32.81 0.74 -3.18
N ARG A 478 -32.04 -0.15 -2.55
CA ARG A 478 -32.51 -0.97 -1.40
C ARG A 478 -32.47 -0.20 -0.08
N ASP A 479 -31.54 0.76 0.04
CA ASP A 479 -31.38 1.59 1.25
C ASP A 479 -31.84 3.06 1.03
N HIS A 480 -32.05 3.47 -0.24
CA HIS A 480 -32.10 4.87 -0.71
C HIS A 480 -30.97 5.71 -0.12
N LEU A 481 -29.74 5.29 -0.45
CA LEU A 481 -28.51 5.95 -0.01
C LEU A 481 -27.49 6.01 -1.13
N TRP A 482 -26.75 7.12 -1.18
CA TRP A 482 -25.48 7.19 -1.87
C TRP A 482 -24.38 6.52 -1.03
N LYS A 483 -23.61 5.65 -1.68
CA LYS A 483 -22.56 4.82 -1.07
C LYS A 483 -21.23 5.02 -1.79
N THR A 484 -20.16 5.05 -1.01
CA THR A 484 -18.80 5.30 -1.50
C THR A 484 -18.20 4.03 -2.11
N VAL A 485 -17.51 4.18 -3.25
CA VAL A 485 -16.87 3.08 -3.99
C VAL A 485 -15.35 3.27 -4.06
N THR A 486 -14.85 4.45 -4.42
CA THR A 486 -13.40 4.68 -4.54
C THR A 486 -13.00 6.16 -4.40
N LYS A 487 -11.71 6.43 -4.25
CA LYS A 487 -11.09 7.77 -4.25
C LYS A 487 -10.14 7.88 -5.45
N VAL A 488 -10.39 8.80 -6.37
CA VAL A 488 -9.65 8.95 -7.63
C VAL A 488 -8.94 10.29 -7.74
N HIS A 489 -7.70 10.31 -8.25
CA HIS A 489 -6.83 11.49 -8.31
C HIS A 489 -6.06 11.62 -9.65
N SER A 490 -6.45 10.85 -10.67
CA SER A 490 -5.75 10.80 -11.96
C SER A 490 -6.72 10.48 -13.09
N GLY A 491 -6.42 10.98 -14.29
CA GLY A 491 -7.25 10.81 -15.49
C GLY A 491 -7.49 12.12 -16.24
N LEU A 492 -7.58 13.24 -15.50
CA LEU A 492 -7.67 14.58 -16.06
C LEU A 492 -6.27 15.17 -16.29
N ASP A 493 -6.11 15.94 -17.36
CA ASP A 493 -5.07 16.97 -17.47
C ASP A 493 -5.38 18.17 -16.57
N ASP A 494 -4.47 19.14 -16.51
CA ASP A 494 -4.58 20.26 -15.59
C ASP A 494 -5.73 21.23 -16.00
N VAL A 495 -5.89 21.53 -17.29
CA VAL A 495 -6.96 22.42 -17.79
C VAL A 495 -8.34 21.83 -17.48
N THR A 496 -8.56 20.56 -17.83
CA THR A 496 -9.82 19.85 -17.56
C THR A 496 -10.11 19.74 -16.06
N ASN A 497 -9.07 19.67 -15.21
CA ASN A 497 -9.24 19.65 -13.76
C ASN A 497 -9.68 21.01 -13.21
N ASP A 498 -9.23 22.11 -13.81
CA ASP A 498 -9.57 23.46 -13.38
C ASP A 498 -11.03 23.83 -13.77
N ASP A 499 -11.48 23.43 -14.97
CA ASP A 499 -12.90 23.48 -15.36
C ASP A 499 -13.78 22.65 -14.41
N VAL A 500 -13.32 21.45 -14.04
CA VAL A 500 -14.00 20.56 -13.08
C VAL A 500 -14.03 21.17 -11.67
N HIS A 501 -12.97 21.85 -11.23
CA HIS A 501 -12.95 22.57 -9.97
C HIS A 501 -14.00 23.68 -9.95
N GLU A 502 -14.02 24.52 -10.97
CA GLU A 502 -15.01 25.61 -11.11
C GLU A 502 -16.46 25.09 -11.15
N ALA A 503 -16.72 23.97 -11.83
CA ALA A 503 -18.04 23.34 -11.81
C ALA A 503 -18.40 22.80 -10.41
N LEU A 504 -17.49 22.05 -9.77
CA LEU A 504 -17.77 21.41 -8.49
C LEU A 504 -17.88 22.38 -7.31
N MET A 505 -17.14 23.51 -7.30
CA MET A 505 -17.28 24.55 -6.27
C MET A 505 -18.70 25.15 -6.22
N LYS A 506 -19.43 25.13 -7.33
CA LYS A 506 -20.83 25.57 -7.40
C LYS A 506 -21.77 24.50 -6.84
N LEU A 507 -21.51 23.22 -7.16
CA LEU A 507 -22.33 22.06 -6.79
C LEU A 507 -22.04 21.45 -5.39
N THR A 508 -20.99 21.89 -4.70
CA THR A 508 -20.56 21.34 -3.40
C THR A 508 -20.55 22.37 -2.28
N ASP A 509 -20.63 21.90 -1.03
CA ASP A 509 -20.49 22.67 0.21
C ASP A 509 -19.41 22.06 1.12
N ARG A 510 -18.90 22.88 2.05
CA ARG A 510 -17.90 22.45 3.05
C ARG A 510 -18.44 21.30 3.91
N ALA A 511 -17.69 20.21 3.97
CA ALA A 511 -18.08 19.04 4.76
C ALA A 511 -17.57 19.10 6.21
N ASP A 512 -18.39 18.61 7.15
CA ASP A 512 -17.99 18.32 8.52
C ASP A 512 -18.06 16.80 8.74
N ALA A 513 -16.91 16.19 9.10
CA ALA A 513 -16.79 14.76 9.38
C ALA A 513 -17.61 14.28 10.60
N ASN A 514 -18.21 15.20 11.36
CA ASN A 514 -19.17 14.92 12.44
C ASN A 514 -20.64 15.08 11.97
N LYS A 515 -20.91 15.74 10.84
CA LYS A 515 -22.24 16.08 10.31
C LYS A 515 -22.38 15.66 8.84
N ILE A 516 -22.08 14.40 8.54
CA ILE A 516 -22.29 13.81 7.21
C ILE A 516 -23.77 14.01 6.80
N PRO A 517 -24.12 14.37 5.55
CA PRO A 517 -25.52 14.50 5.09
C PRO A 517 -26.33 13.20 5.18
N SER A 518 -27.65 13.30 5.36
CA SER A 518 -28.56 12.14 5.54
C SER A 518 -28.58 11.18 4.34
N TRP A 519 -28.40 11.72 3.12
CA TRP A 519 -28.35 10.97 1.85
C TRP A 519 -27.07 10.12 1.68
N LEU A 520 -26.04 10.34 2.51
CA LEU A 520 -24.73 9.71 2.38
C LEU A 520 -24.42 8.69 3.49
N LEU A 521 -24.05 7.48 3.09
CA LEU A 521 -23.37 6.52 3.95
C LEU A 521 -21.86 6.52 3.64
N CYS A 522 -21.08 7.25 4.43
CA CYS A 522 -19.63 7.35 4.33
C CYS A 522 -18.96 7.08 5.69
N LYS A 523 -17.77 6.48 5.71
CA LYS A 523 -16.96 6.34 6.94
C LYS A 523 -16.24 7.66 7.23
N LYS A 524 -16.15 8.06 8.50
CA LYS A 524 -15.56 9.34 8.95
C LYS A 524 -14.16 9.66 8.37
N ALA A 525 -13.34 8.64 8.14
CA ALA A 525 -11.99 8.77 7.55
C ALA A 525 -11.95 8.98 6.03
N LEU A 526 -13.09 8.85 5.34
CA LEU A 526 -13.28 9.10 3.91
C LEU A 526 -14.18 10.32 3.62
N VAL A 527 -14.55 11.10 4.64
CA VAL A 527 -15.27 12.36 4.41
C VAL A 527 -14.32 13.33 3.66
N PRO A 528 -14.75 13.89 2.52
CA PRO A 528 -13.98 14.84 1.74
C PRO A 528 -13.98 16.24 2.35
N ASP A 529 -13.25 17.18 1.76
CA ASP A 529 -13.21 18.58 2.24
C ASP A 529 -14.49 19.32 1.84
N VAL A 530 -15.06 18.96 0.68
CA VAL A 530 -16.38 19.39 0.20
C VAL A 530 -17.24 18.20 -0.25
N LEU A 531 -18.55 18.26 0.00
CA LEU A 531 -19.57 17.26 -0.37
C LEU A 531 -20.63 17.86 -1.30
N ALA A 532 -21.29 17.02 -2.09
CA ALA A 532 -22.41 17.43 -2.96
C ALA A 532 -23.54 18.16 -2.19
N LYS A 533 -24.12 19.20 -2.79
CA LYS A 533 -25.36 19.83 -2.31
C LYS A 533 -26.56 18.93 -2.57
N VAL A 534 -26.70 18.52 -3.83
CA VAL A 534 -27.74 17.61 -4.33
C VAL A 534 -27.02 16.54 -5.16
N PRO A 535 -26.81 15.32 -4.65
CA PRO A 535 -26.02 14.29 -5.34
C PRO A 535 -26.62 13.88 -6.69
N GLU A 536 -27.94 14.05 -6.89
CA GLU A 536 -28.64 13.79 -8.14
C GLU A 536 -28.26 14.77 -9.27
N GLN A 537 -27.67 15.92 -8.93
CA GLN A 537 -27.17 16.92 -9.89
C GLN A 537 -25.65 16.79 -10.15
N MET A 538 -24.97 15.85 -9.49
CA MET A 538 -23.52 15.70 -9.61
C MET A 538 -23.13 14.95 -10.89
N PRO A 539 -21.95 15.27 -11.49
CA PRO A 539 -21.53 14.63 -12.72
C PRO A 539 -21.20 13.14 -12.52
N VAL A 540 -21.51 12.36 -13.56
CA VAL A 540 -21.11 10.95 -13.69
C VAL A 540 -19.79 10.88 -14.46
N TRP A 541 -18.83 10.11 -13.95
CA TRP A 541 -17.57 9.84 -14.65
C TRP A 541 -17.32 8.34 -14.76
N GLU A 542 -16.78 7.93 -15.91
CA GLU A 542 -16.29 6.59 -16.15
C GLU A 542 -14.96 6.40 -15.42
N ILE A 543 -14.93 5.48 -14.46
CA ILE A 543 -13.76 5.14 -13.67
C ILE A 543 -13.25 3.76 -14.08
N THR A 544 -12.01 3.72 -14.57
CA THR A 544 -11.31 2.49 -14.97
C THR A 544 -10.31 2.07 -13.90
N GLY A 545 -10.19 0.77 -13.65
CA GLY A 545 -9.18 0.18 -12.76
C GLY A 545 -8.49 -1.06 -13.33
N ALA A 546 -7.58 -1.63 -12.54
CA ALA A 546 -6.90 -2.88 -12.86
C ALA A 546 -7.74 -4.12 -12.50
N GLU A 547 -8.49 -4.05 -11.40
CA GLU A 547 -9.45 -5.05 -10.92
C GLU A 547 -10.43 -4.38 -9.94
N PHE A 548 -11.67 -4.88 -9.85
CA PHE A 548 -12.52 -4.64 -8.68
C PHE A 548 -12.04 -5.46 -7.46
N THR A 549 -12.13 -4.87 -6.27
CA THR A 549 -11.58 -5.39 -5.01
C THR A 549 -12.58 -5.25 -3.86
N GLN A 550 -12.28 -5.89 -2.73
CA GLN A 550 -13.03 -5.74 -1.47
C GLN A 550 -12.19 -4.94 -0.45
N SER A 551 -12.81 -3.93 0.14
CA SER A 551 -12.20 -2.92 1.01
C SER A 551 -13.19 -2.46 2.07
N GLU A 552 -12.86 -2.71 3.34
CA GLU A 552 -13.64 -2.23 4.48
C GLU A 552 -13.76 -0.71 4.56
N ALA A 553 -12.93 0.06 3.84
CA ALA A 553 -13.01 1.52 3.87
C ALA A 553 -14.30 2.03 3.21
N HIS A 554 -14.73 1.37 2.15
CA HIS A 554 -15.85 1.79 1.30
C HIS A 554 -17.18 1.12 1.69
N THR A 555 -18.28 1.76 1.32
CA THR A 555 -19.63 1.47 1.83
C THR A 555 -20.56 0.81 0.82
N ALA A 556 -20.18 0.81 -0.46
CA ALA A 556 -20.83 0.12 -1.57
C ALA A 556 -20.59 -1.41 -1.51
N ALA A 557 -21.20 -2.10 -0.54
CA ALA A 557 -20.98 -3.53 -0.26
C ALA A 557 -19.49 -3.93 -0.07
N GLY A 558 -18.65 -2.98 0.33
CA GLY A 558 -17.19 -3.13 0.40
C GLY A 558 -16.47 -3.13 -0.94
N ILE A 559 -17.17 -3.01 -2.07
CA ILE A 559 -16.58 -2.99 -3.41
C ILE A 559 -15.77 -1.70 -3.61
N SER A 560 -14.57 -1.84 -4.17
CA SER A 560 -13.70 -0.72 -4.52
C SER A 560 -12.81 -1.02 -5.73
N ILE A 561 -12.36 0.01 -6.43
CA ILE A 561 -11.59 -0.11 -7.69
C ILE A 561 -10.09 0.03 -7.41
N ARG A 562 -9.26 -0.93 -7.84
CA ARG A 562 -7.79 -0.90 -7.68
C ARG A 562 -7.13 -0.05 -8.78
N PHE A 563 -6.29 0.90 -8.36
CA PHE A 563 -5.64 1.90 -9.23
C PHE A 563 -6.63 2.70 -10.12
N PRO A 564 -7.66 3.34 -9.52
CA PRO A 564 -8.71 4.02 -10.27
C PRO A 564 -8.15 5.21 -11.07
N ARG A 565 -8.71 5.41 -12.27
CA ARG A 565 -8.47 6.56 -13.15
C ARG A 565 -9.79 7.01 -13.73
N ILE A 566 -9.99 8.32 -13.86
CA ILE A 566 -11.06 8.85 -14.70
C ILE A 566 -10.65 8.59 -16.16
N THR A 567 -11.50 7.92 -16.94
CA THR A 567 -11.25 7.71 -18.39
C THR A 567 -12.17 8.54 -19.27
N ARG A 568 -13.37 8.90 -18.79
CA ARG A 568 -14.31 9.75 -19.54
C ARG A 568 -15.25 10.50 -18.61
N LEU A 569 -15.46 11.79 -18.88
CA LEU A 569 -16.54 12.57 -18.28
C LEU A 569 -17.85 12.20 -19.01
N ARG A 570 -18.87 11.71 -18.30
CA ARG A 570 -20.12 11.21 -18.89
C ARG A 570 -21.20 12.29 -18.91
N SER A 571 -21.01 13.30 -19.77
CA SER A 571 -22.06 14.29 -20.06
C SER A 571 -23.32 13.68 -20.70
N ASP A 572 -23.23 12.44 -21.17
CA ASP A 572 -24.33 11.62 -21.68
C ASP A 572 -25.12 10.86 -20.59
N LYS A 573 -24.80 11.05 -19.29
CA LYS A 573 -25.48 10.40 -18.17
C LYS A 573 -25.80 11.35 -17.02
N SER A 574 -27.02 11.27 -16.50
CA SER A 574 -27.38 11.82 -15.18
C SER A 574 -26.95 10.89 -14.04
N ALA A 575 -26.90 11.41 -12.81
CA ALA A 575 -26.52 10.62 -11.62
C ALA A 575 -27.35 9.33 -11.44
N MET A 576 -28.63 9.35 -11.83
CA MET A 576 -29.54 8.19 -11.78
C MET A 576 -29.31 7.17 -12.91
N GLN A 577 -28.44 7.48 -13.89
CA GLN A 577 -28.03 6.59 -14.98
C GLN A 577 -26.59 6.06 -14.78
N ALA A 578 -25.92 6.41 -13.68
CA ALA A 578 -24.68 5.78 -13.24
C ALA A 578 -24.91 4.31 -12.86
N ASN A 579 -23.84 3.55 -12.60
CA ASN A 579 -23.99 2.21 -12.04
C ASN A 579 -24.46 2.30 -10.58
N ASP A 580 -25.56 1.63 -10.27
CA ASP A 580 -26.03 1.44 -8.90
C ASP A 580 -25.25 0.31 -8.20
N LEU A 581 -25.56 0.07 -6.91
CA LEU A 581 -24.88 -0.96 -6.15
C LEU A 581 -25.17 -2.38 -6.66
N GLU A 582 -26.36 -2.68 -7.18
CA GLU A 582 -26.66 -4.02 -7.69
C GLU A 582 -25.84 -4.31 -8.96
N HIS A 583 -25.77 -3.35 -9.88
CA HIS A 583 -24.94 -3.46 -11.07
C HIS A 583 -23.44 -3.58 -10.71
N LEU A 584 -22.95 -2.88 -9.68
CA LEU A 584 -21.58 -3.06 -9.18
C LEU A 584 -21.35 -4.43 -8.55
N GLU A 585 -22.33 -4.99 -7.84
CA GLU A 585 -22.28 -6.37 -7.31
C GLU A 585 -22.23 -7.40 -8.46
N GLN A 586 -22.96 -7.16 -9.56
CA GLN A 586 -22.90 -7.97 -10.79
C GLN A 586 -21.52 -7.85 -11.49
N LEU A 587 -20.98 -6.64 -11.68
CA LEU A 587 -19.66 -6.42 -12.28
C LEU A 587 -18.53 -7.08 -11.45
N TYR A 588 -18.60 -6.99 -10.11
CA TYR A 588 -17.65 -7.64 -9.20
C TYR A 588 -17.69 -9.17 -9.27
N ALA A 589 -18.87 -9.76 -9.51
CA ALA A 589 -18.99 -11.19 -9.74
C ALA A 589 -18.43 -11.60 -11.11
N ALA A 590 -18.77 -10.84 -12.16
CA ALA A 590 -18.34 -11.12 -13.53
C ALA A 590 -16.81 -11.02 -13.72
N SER A 591 -16.15 -10.00 -13.15
CA SER A 591 -14.71 -9.77 -13.36
C SER A 591 -13.80 -10.88 -12.80
N LYS A 592 -14.30 -11.67 -11.83
CA LYS A 592 -13.64 -12.86 -11.26
C LYS A 592 -13.88 -14.17 -12.03
N GLN A 593 -14.86 -14.19 -12.93
CA GLN A 593 -15.35 -15.41 -13.59
C GLN A 593 -15.05 -15.39 -15.08
N ASN A 594 -15.32 -14.28 -15.75
CA ASN A 594 -15.36 -14.18 -17.20
C ASN A 594 -14.30 -13.20 -17.71
N VAL A 595 -13.03 -13.62 -17.72
CA VAL A 595 -11.97 -12.87 -18.41
C VAL A 595 -12.04 -13.22 -19.89
N ASN A 596 -12.79 -12.42 -20.66
CA ASN A 596 -12.78 -12.52 -22.12
C ASN A 596 -11.35 -12.30 -22.64
N VAL A 597 -10.85 -13.23 -23.44
CA VAL A 597 -9.52 -13.17 -24.08
C VAL A 597 -9.63 -13.22 -25.61
N ASP A 598 -10.85 -13.19 -26.15
CA ASP A 598 -11.13 -13.41 -27.57
C ASP A 598 -10.44 -12.34 -28.43
N LEU A 599 -10.34 -11.10 -27.92
CA LEU A 599 -9.59 -10.02 -28.56
C LEU A 599 -8.08 -10.32 -28.72
N LEU A 600 -7.46 -11.08 -27.80
CA LEU A 600 -6.08 -11.56 -27.95
C LEU A 600 -5.97 -12.68 -28.98
N LEU A 601 -7.01 -13.49 -29.11
CA LEU A 601 -7.02 -14.72 -29.91
C LEU A 601 -7.59 -14.53 -31.32
N ALA A 602 -8.33 -13.44 -31.60
CA ALA A 602 -9.01 -13.19 -32.87
C ALA A 602 -8.07 -13.13 -34.10
N ASN A 603 -6.80 -12.76 -33.90
CA ASN A 603 -5.77 -12.74 -34.95
C ASN A 603 -4.96 -14.06 -35.02
N SER A 604 -5.40 -15.11 -34.31
CA SER A 604 -4.76 -16.43 -34.30
C SER A 604 -5.60 -17.41 -35.11
N GLU A 605 -5.28 -17.57 -36.41
CA GLU A 605 -5.98 -18.56 -37.23
C GLU A 605 -5.86 -19.99 -36.64
N PRO A 606 -6.93 -20.80 -36.72
CA PRO A 606 -6.93 -22.16 -36.19
C PRO A 606 -6.04 -23.05 -37.07
N ASP A 607 -4.90 -23.48 -36.53
CA ASP A 607 -4.14 -24.58 -37.15
C ASP A 607 -5.01 -25.84 -37.10
N SER A 608 -5.21 -26.51 -38.22
CA SER A 608 -5.98 -27.75 -38.27
C SER A 608 -5.34 -28.84 -37.40
N ASN A 609 -6.19 -29.69 -36.82
CA ASN A 609 -5.86 -30.86 -35.98
C ASN A 609 -5.33 -30.60 -34.55
N ASP A 610 -5.51 -29.43 -33.94
CA ASP A 610 -5.42 -29.32 -32.46
C ASP A 610 -6.31 -28.20 -31.88
N THR A 611 -7.17 -28.54 -30.91
CA THR A 611 -8.12 -27.60 -30.31
C THR A 611 -7.42 -26.58 -29.39
N LEU A 612 -7.98 -25.38 -29.23
CA LEU A 612 -7.39 -24.37 -28.33
C LEU A 612 -7.25 -24.88 -26.89
N GLU A 613 -8.17 -25.72 -26.44
CA GLU A 613 -8.16 -26.34 -25.10
C GLU A 613 -6.91 -27.21 -24.88
N ASN A 614 -6.51 -28.01 -25.88
CA ASN A 614 -5.30 -28.85 -25.83
C ASN A 614 -4.01 -28.03 -25.73
N LYS A 615 -3.97 -26.84 -26.35
CA LYS A 615 -2.79 -25.94 -26.34
C LYS A 615 -2.68 -25.09 -25.08
N LEU A 616 -3.79 -24.83 -24.38
CA LEU A 616 -3.82 -23.91 -23.22
C LEU A 616 -3.30 -24.51 -21.90
N LYS A 617 -3.26 -25.85 -21.75
CA LYS A 617 -2.79 -26.65 -20.58
C LYS A 617 -2.50 -25.83 -19.31
N VAL A 618 -3.58 -25.42 -18.64
CA VAL A 618 -3.54 -24.53 -17.48
C VAL A 618 -2.90 -25.21 -16.26
N GLU A 619 -2.94 -26.54 -16.18
CA GLU A 619 -2.53 -27.40 -15.05
C GLU A 619 -1.16 -27.10 -14.43
N LYS A 620 -0.19 -26.61 -15.20
CA LYS A 620 1.16 -26.27 -14.71
C LYS A 620 1.29 -24.87 -14.09
N THR A 621 0.36 -23.97 -14.37
CA THR A 621 0.45 -22.55 -14.01
C THR A 621 -0.41 -22.26 -12.78
N PRO A 622 0.14 -21.63 -11.72
CA PRO A 622 -0.54 -21.47 -10.44
C PRO A 622 -1.72 -20.51 -10.57
N THR A 623 -2.86 -20.92 -10.01
CA THR A 623 -4.10 -20.12 -10.05
C THR A 623 -4.16 -19.13 -8.88
N LYS A 624 -4.77 -17.96 -9.10
CA LYS A 624 -5.08 -17.01 -8.01
C LYS A 624 -6.34 -17.48 -7.27
N SER A 625 -6.27 -17.60 -5.94
CA SER A 625 -7.34 -18.22 -5.14
C SER A 625 -8.69 -17.47 -5.20
N LYS A 626 -9.78 -18.21 -5.44
CA LYS A 626 -11.14 -17.64 -5.63
C LYS A 626 -11.86 -17.30 -4.32
N THR A 627 -11.33 -16.30 -3.61
CA THR A 627 -11.92 -15.61 -2.43
C THR A 627 -11.83 -16.36 -1.10
N ILE A 628 -11.71 -15.59 -0.01
CA ILE A 628 -11.69 -16.06 1.38
C ILE A 628 -13.02 -16.75 1.73
N LYS A 629 -12.97 -18.01 2.17
CA LYS A 629 -14.02 -18.60 3.02
C LYS A 629 -13.66 -18.31 4.47
N ALA A 630 -14.59 -17.75 5.24
CA ALA A 630 -14.45 -17.68 6.69
C ALA A 630 -14.68 -19.09 7.27
N SER A 631 -13.64 -19.69 7.85
CA SER A 631 -13.66 -21.04 8.44
C SER A 631 -14.41 -21.08 9.78
N LEU A 632 -15.74 -21.09 9.75
CA LEU A 632 -16.53 -21.53 10.90
C LEU A 632 -16.38 -23.05 11.07
N THR A 633 -15.51 -23.44 11.99
CA THR A 633 -15.18 -24.84 12.29
C THR A 633 -16.38 -25.59 12.85
N SER A 634 -16.69 -26.76 12.29
CA SER A 634 -17.73 -27.68 12.79
C SER A 634 -17.20 -29.12 12.82
N SER A 635 -16.52 -29.45 13.92
CA SER A 635 -15.87 -30.74 14.16
C SER A 635 -16.86 -31.86 14.51
N SER A 636 -17.48 -32.45 13.49
CA SER A 636 -18.36 -33.61 13.64
C SER A 636 -17.56 -34.93 13.74
N LYS A 637 -17.00 -35.21 14.93
CA LYS A 637 -16.42 -36.53 15.24
C LYS A 637 -17.47 -37.63 15.09
N LYS A 638 -17.36 -38.45 14.05
CA LYS A 638 -18.28 -39.57 13.79
C LYS A 638 -17.92 -40.78 14.65
N ALA A 639 -18.40 -40.80 15.89
CA ALA A 639 -18.26 -41.96 16.77
C ALA A 639 -18.97 -43.18 16.16
N LYS A 640 -18.29 -44.34 16.14
CA LYS A 640 -18.90 -45.65 15.83
C LYS A 640 -18.62 -46.61 16.99
N ARG A 641 -19.60 -47.49 17.24
CA ARG A 641 -19.72 -48.25 18.50
C ARG A 641 -18.83 -49.51 18.50
N SER A 642 -18.39 -49.85 19.71
CA SER A 642 -17.69 -51.07 20.14
C SER A 642 -18.11 -52.39 19.48
N LYS A 643 -17.12 -53.28 19.29
CA LYS A 643 -17.16 -54.68 19.76
C LYS A 643 -15.73 -55.20 20.00
N ASN A 644 -15.62 -56.26 20.81
CA ASN A 644 -14.40 -57.02 21.09
C ASN A 644 -14.07 -57.94 19.87
N ASP A 645 -12.91 -58.58 19.71
CA ASP A 645 -12.35 -59.68 20.53
C ASP A 645 -10.86 -59.97 20.20
N THR A 646 -10.23 -60.85 21.01
CA THR A 646 -8.97 -61.62 20.81
C THR A 646 -7.65 -60.90 20.50
N ASP A 647 -6.84 -60.70 21.55
CA ASP A 647 -5.62 -61.49 21.92
C ASP A 647 -4.37 -61.63 21.00
N ASP A 648 -3.29 -62.05 21.68
CA ASP A 648 -1.92 -62.48 21.28
C ASP A 648 -0.86 -61.45 20.79
N GLU A 649 0.20 -61.34 21.62
CA GLU A 649 1.67 -61.39 21.37
C GLU A 649 2.30 -60.71 20.13
N GLU A 650 3.45 -59.99 20.15
CA GLU A 650 4.34 -59.36 21.16
C GLU A 650 5.17 -58.27 20.36
N ALA A 651 6.40 -57.78 20.59
CA ALA A 651 7.52 -58.12 21.48
C ALA A 651 8.26 -56.87 22.03
N ALA A 652 8.71 -56.94 23.29
CA ALA A 652 9.69 -56.01 23.89
C ALA A 652 11.15 -56.53 23.71
N PRO A 653 12.24 -55.96 24.31
CA PRO A 653 12.35 -54.77 25.17
C PRO A 653 13.61 -53.85 24.98
N SER A 654 13.72 -52.85 25.87
CA SER A 654 14.97 -52.39 26.56
C SER A 654 15.81 -51.23 25.98
N LYS A 655 16.54 -50.41 26.78
CA LYS A 655 16.57 -50.12 28.25
C LYS A 655 17.31 -48.78 28.53
N GLY A 656 17.02 -48.12 29.66
CA GLY A 656 17.78 -46.97 30.23
C GLY A 656 16.93 -45.70 30.40
N ARG A 657 16.50 -45.22 31.59
CA ARG A 657 17.12 -45.02 32.93
C ARG A 657 18.12 -43.83 32.91
N SER A 658 17.85 -42.58 33.34
CA SER A 658 17.03 -41.94 34.42
C SER A 658 17.83 -41.61 35.70
N THR A 659 17.40 -40.55 36.42
CA THR A 659 17.84 -40.02 37.76
C THR A 659 19.17 -39.21 37.85
N ARG A 660 19.40 -38.26 38.80
CA ARG A 660 18.57 -37.22 39.52
C ARG A 660 19.47 -36.39 40.50
N LYS A 661 19.24 -35.06 40.67
CA LYS A 661 19.66 -34.21 41.85
C LYS A 661 21.20 -34.05 42.11
N MET A 662 21.77 -33.18 42.99
CA MET A 662 21.41 -31.94 43.76
C MET A 662 22.69 -31.24 44.30
N SER A 663 22.65 -29.93 44.66
CA SER A 663 23.47 -29.32 45.75
C SER A 663 23.09 -27.85 46.10
N LYS A 664 23.68 -27.30 47.18
CA LYS A 664 23.56 -25.95 47.84
C LYS A 664 24.86 -25.76 48.68
N LEU A 665 25.33 -24.67 49.31
CA LEU A 665 24.81 -23.39 49.89
C LEU A 665 25.97 -22.32 49.89
N GLU A 666 25.90 -21.05 50.34
CA GLU A 666 24.79 -20.18 50.82
C GLU A 666 25.00 -18.67 50.46
N ALA A 667 25.38 -17.79 51.41
CA ALA A 667 25.52 -16.33 51.30
C ALA A 667 26.49 -15.76 52.39
N PRO A 668 26.75 -14.43 52.48
CA PRO A 668 25.88 -13.58 53.33
C PRO A 668 25.71 -12.08 52.92
N SER A 669 24.64 -11.43 53.43
CA SER A 669 24.51 -10.01 53.87
C SER A 669 24.90 -8.82 52.96
N SER A 670 24.28 -7.62 53.01
CA SER A 670 23.00 -7.11 53.55
C SER A 670 22.91 -5.58 53.31
N ALA A 671 21.79 -4.87 53.34
CA ALA A 671 20.38 -5.14 53.01
C ALA A 671 19.57 -3.82 53.15
N SER A 672 18.57 -3.56 52.30
CA SER A 672 17.53 -2.54 52.54
C SER A 672 16.22 -2.94 51.86
N GLN A 673 15.07 -2.55 52.42
CA GLN A 673 13.75 -3.08 52.06
C GLN A 673 12.82 -2.00 51.47
N GLY A 674 12.04 -2.39 50.45
CA GLY A 674 11.02 -1.55 49.81
C GLY A 674 10.15 -2.37 48.86
N ASN A 675 9.16 -3.10 49.40
CA ASN A 675 8.29 -3.97 48.61
C ASN A 675 7.26 -3.15 47.81
N LEU A 676 7.18 -3.39 46.49
CA LEU A 676 6.18 -2.76 45.62
C LEU A 676 5.60 -3.78 44.60
N LYS A 677 4.70 -4.65 45.06
CA LYS A 677 3.92 -5.57 44.20
C LYS A 677 2.51 -5.79 44.74
N ASP A 678 1.59 -4.88 44.45
CA ASP A 678 0.16 -5.21 44.36
C ASP A 678 -0.65 -4.13 43.59
N PHE A 679 -0.43 -4.05 42.27
CA PHE A 679 -1.19 -3.18 41.37
C PHE A 679 -1.62 -3.97 40.12
N PHE A 680 -2.88 -4.39 40.09
CA PHE A 680 -3.82 -4.42 38.93
C PHE A 680 -5.05 -5.29 39.24
N LYS A 681 -5.97 -4.76 40.07
CA LYS A 681 -7.37 -5.21 40.12
C LYS A 681 -8.27 -4.10 39.57
N PRO A 682 -9.07 -4.34 38.51
CA PRO A 682 -9.97 -3.31 37.98
C PRO A 682 -11.11 -3.03 38.97
N LYS A 683 -11.44 -1.75 39.17
CA LYS A 683 -12.57 -1.33 40.02
C LYS A 683 -13.90 -1.50 39.29
N ALA A 684 -14.87 -2.15 39.91
CA ALA A 684 -16.27 -1.99 39.58
C ALA A 684 -16.85 -0.77 40.31
N ILE A 685 -17.66 0.03 39.63
CA ILE A 685 -18.40 1.14 40.24
C ILE A 685 -19.79 0.62 40.62
N LYS A 686 -20.21 0.88 41.87
CA LYS A 686 -21.59 0.69 42.33
C LYS A 686 -22.42 1.95 42.02
N THR A 687 -23.69 1.76 41.69
CA THR A 687 -24.72 2.79 41.79
C THR A 687 -25.86 2.22 42.62
N GLU A 688 -26.32 2.96 43.62
CA GLU A 688 -27.37 2.51 44.54
C GLU A 688 -28.76 2.90 44.04
N VAL A 689 -29.73 2.00 44.18
CA VAL A 689 -31.17 2.31 44.14
C VAL A 689 -31.84 1.49 45.25
N LYS A 690 -32.83 2.06 45.93
CA LYS A 690 -33.53 1.44 47.08
C LYS A 690 -34.45 0.29 46.65
N ASN A 691 -34.62 -0.68 47.55
CA ASN A 691 -35.71 -1.66 47.51
C ASN A 691 -36.95 -1.11 48.22
N GLU A 692 -38.15 -1.48 47.74
CA GLU A 692 -39.37 -1.70 48.53
C GLU A 692 -40.18 -2.87 47.91
N PRO A 693 -41.17 -3.47 48.60
CA PRO A 693 -41.30 -4.94 48.60
C PRO A 693 -42.30 -5.61 47.63
N THR A 694 -42.28 -6.95 47.68
CA THR A 694 -42.93 -7.95 46.82
C THR A 694 -44.43 -8.16 47.02
N SER A 695 -45.10 -8.70 45.99
CA SER A 695 -46.32 -9.53 46.11
C SER A 695 -46.21 -10.82 45.28
N ASN A 696 -47.20 -11.73 45.36
CA ASN A 696 -46.98 -13.19 45.28
C ASN A 696 -47.33 -13.90 43.96
N SER A 697 -46.64 -15.05 43.74
CA SER A 697 -47.04 -16.24 42.95
C SER A 697 -47.10 -16.09 41.40
N SER A 698 -46.95 -17.14 40.59
CA SER A 698 -47.07 -18.60 40.84
C SER A 698 -45.97 -19.44 40.14
N LYS A 699 -46.06 -20.79 40.19
CA LYS A 699 -45.02 -21.74 39.73
C LYS A 699 -45.37 -22.46 38.42
N SER A 700 -44.35 -22.64 37.55
CA SER A 700 -44.15 -23.81 36.65
C SER A 700 -45.19 -24.01 35.51
N PRO A 701 -44.84 -24.64 34.35
CA PRO A 701 -43.94 -25.80 34.18
C PRO A 701 -42.76 -25.62 33.22
N GLU A 702 -41.95 -26.68 33.12
CA GLU A 702 -40.70 -26.74 32.35
C GLU A 702 -40.93 -26.86 30.84
N LEU A 703 -40.04 -26.26 30.03
CA LEU A 703 -39.98 -26.47 28.59
C LEU A 703 -38.55 -26.78 28.11
N LEU A 704 -38.49 -27.85 27.32
CA LEU A 704 -37.35 -28.47 26.65
C LEU A 704 -36.19 -27.54 26.25
N LYS A 705 -34.96 -27.89 26.67
CA LYS A 705 -33.71 -27.27 26.18
C LYS A 705 -33.43 -27.67 24.73
N SER A 706 -33.88 -26.87 23.78
CA SER A 706 -33.37 -26.92 22.40
C SER A 706 -31.96 -26.31 22.30
N GLU A 707 -31.13 -26.83 21.39
CA GLU A 707 -29.80 -26.28 21.15
C GLU A 707 -29.88 -24.85 20.57
N SER A 708 -29.44 -23.85 21.35
CA SER A 708 -29.42 -22.44 20.92
C SER A 708 -28.29 -22.17 19.92
N SER A 709 -28.58 -22.41 18.64
CA SER A 709 -27.70 -22.05 17.53
C SER A 709 -27.38 -20.55 17.54
N LYS A 710 -26.10 -20.19 17.54
CA LYS A 710 -25.60 -18.79 17.64
C LYS A 710 -25.70 -17.98 16.34
N LEU A 711 -26.68 -18.29 15.49
CA LEU A 711 -26.80 -17.79 14.11
C LEU A 711 -26.76 -16.25 14.00
N PHE A 712 -27.41 -15.54 14.92
CA PHE A 712 -27.49 -14.07 14.94
C PHE A 712 -26.55 -13.41 15.97
N SER A 713 -25.56 -14.14 16.48
CA SER A 713 -24.61 -13.67 17.51
C SER A 713 -23.93 -12.36 17.12
N GLY A 714 -24.16 -11.31 17.92
CA GLY A 714 -23.60 -9.96 17.71
C GLY A 714 -24.44 -9.05 16.82
N LEU A 715 -25.56 -9.52 16.27
CA LEU A 715 -26.53 -8.67 15.56
C LEU A 715 -27.48 -8.01 16.58
N LEU A 716 -27.57 -6.69 16.51
CA LEU A 716 -28.42 -5.87 17.39
C LEU A 716 -29.62 -5.37 16.58
N ALA A 717 -30.82 -5.88 16.86
CA ALA A 717 -32.01 -5.62 16.06
C ALA A 717 -33.09 -4.85 16.83
N ASN A 718 -33.84 -4.02 16.11
CA ASN A 718 -35.14 -3.52 16.54
C ASN A 718 -36.25 -4.21 15.73
N PHE A 719 -37.45 -4.29 16.29
CA PHE A 719 -38.66 -4.71 15.58
C PHE A 719 -39.59 -3.50 15.53
N SER A 720 -40.10 -3.19 14.34
CA SER A 720 -41.06 -2.09 14.15
C SER A 720 -42.38 -2.39 14.85
N VAL A 721 -43.25 -1.38 14.97
CA VAL A 721 -44.54 -1.51 15.69
C VAL A 721 -45.45 -2.57 15.07
N ASP A 722 -45.39 -2.76 13.75
CA ASP A 722 -46.07 -3.84 13.02
C ASP A 722 -45.43 -5.22 13.25
N ALA A 723 -44.11 -5.30 13.43
CA ALA A 723 -43.37 -6.55 13.66
C ALA A 723 -43.26 -6.97 15.13
N ALA A 724 -43.81 -6.18 16.05
CA ALA A 724 -43.72 -6.42 17.49
C ALA A 724 -44.50 -7.66 17.98
N GLN A 725 -45.25 -8.36 17.12
CA GLN A 725 -46.09 -9.50 17.51
C GLN A 725 -45.33 -10.84 17.62
N SER A 726 -44.50 -10.90 18.68
CA SER A 726 -44.46 -12.03 19.64
C SER A 726 -44.02 -13.44 19.22
N LYS A 727 -43.59 -13.72 17.98
CA LYS A 727 -42.85 -14.99 17.67
C LYS A 727 -41.42 -14.79 17.17
N TYR A 728 -41.23 -13.85 16.25
CA TYR A 728 -39.94 -13.61 15.60
C TYR A 728 -38.89 -12.98 16.53
N MET A 729 -39.31 -12.19 17.52
CA MET A 729 -38.43 -11.59 18.53
C MET A 729 -37.76 -12.68 19.38
N ASP A 730 -38.55 -13.62 19.89
CA ASP A 730 -38.07 -14.76 20.67
C ASP A 730 -37.20 -15.71 19.83
N GLU A 731 -37.55 -15.93 18.56
CA GLU A 731 -36.72 -16.70 17.63
C GLU A 731 -35.35 -16.05 17.40
N PHE A 732 -35.30 -14.74 17.15
CA PHE A 732 -34.04 -14.02 16.97
C PHE A 732 -33.14 -14.12 18.22
N VAL A 733 -33.71 -13.96 19.43
CA VAL A 733 -32.98 -14.07 20.70
C VAL A 733 -32.56 -15.52 20.99
N ARG A 734 -33.45 -16.50 20.77
CA ARG A 734 -33.14 -17.95 20.90
C ARG A 734 -32.00 -18.38 19.97
N HIS A 735 -31.86 -17.70 18.83
CA HIS A 735 -30.77 -17.86 17.88
C HIS A 735 -29.58 -16.89 18.09
N GLY A 736 -29.45 -16.30 19.29
CA GLY A 736 -28.27 -15.54 19.74
C GLY A 736 -28.25 -14.06 19.36
N GLY A 737 -29.31 -13.52 18.76
CA GLY A 737 -29.46 -12.11 18.45
C GLY A 737 -29.79 -11.27 19.69
N THR A 738 -29.49 -9.97 19.65
CA THR A 738 -29.77 -9.03 20.75
C THR A 738 -30.82 -8.01 20.34
N LEU A 739 -31.82 -7.73 21.18
CA LEU A 739 -32.85 -6.73 20.91
C LEU A 739 -32.45 -5.34 21.44
N THR A 740 -32.85 -4.28 20.74
CA THR A 740 -32.74 -2.89 21.20
C THR A 740 -34.03 -2.12 20.96
N MET A 741 -34.45 -1.33 21.96
CA MET A 741 -35.47 -0.28 21.81
C MET A 741 -34.85 1.07 21.41
N ASN A 742 -33.51 1.20 21.51
CA ASN A 742 -32.79 2.34 20.97
C ASN A 742 -32.50 2.06 19.47
N THR A 743 -33.31 2.67 18.61
CA THR A 743 -33.24 2.59 17.14
C THR A 743 -31.94 3.16 16.56
N GLN A 744 -31.32 4.12 17.23
CA GLN A 744 -30.01 4.69 16.89
C GLN A 744 -28.82 3.77 17.25
N LYS A 745 -29.09 2.63 17.90
CA LYS A 745 -28.13 1.52 18.09
C LYS A 745 -28.46 0.30 17.24
N ALA A 746 -29.60 0.30 16.53
CA ALA A 746 -30.01 -0.85 15.73
C ALA A 746 -29.11 -1.03 14.49
N SER A 747 -28.68 -2.27 14.26
CA SER A 747 -27.98 -2.72 13.05
C SER A 747 -28.95 -3.33 12.02
N LEU A 748 -30.06 -3.89 12.49
CA LEU A 748 -31.18 -4.40 11.71
C LEU A 748 -32.49 -3.81 12.26
N VAL A 749 -33.47 -3.59 11.39
CA VAL A 749 -34.87 -3.42 11.77
C VAL A 749 -35.75 -4.39 10.96
N PHE A 750 -36.57 -5.15 11.66
CA PHE A 750 -37.52 -6.10 11.07
C PHE A 750 -38.92 -5.48 10.98
N HIS A 751 -39.57 -5.68 9.83
CA HIS A 751 -40.96 -5.29 9.52
C HIS A 751 -41.74 -6.54 9.10
N ASP A 752 -43.02 -6.62 9.45
CA ASP A 752 -43.83 -7.83 9.21
C ASP A 752 -44.33 -7.89 7.76
N VAL A 753 -44.72 -6.73 7.22
CA VAL A 753 -45.53 -6.64 6.00
C VAL A 753 -44.69 -6.47 4.74
N THR A 754 -45.01 -7.21 3.67
CA THR A 754 -44.53 -6.93 2.31
C THR A 754 -45.30 -5.77 1.66
N ARG A 755 -45.28 -4.58 2.28
CA ARG A 755 -45.82 -3.32 1.73
C ARG A 755 -44.69 -2.31 1.52
N SER A 756 -44.91 -1.35 0.64
CA SER A 756 -43.98 -0.24 0.43
C SER A 756 -43.95 0.65 1.67
N VAL A 757 -42.78 0.75 2.29
CA VAL A 757 -42.51 1.55 3.48
C VAL A 757 -41.88 2.88 3.07
N ASP A 758 -42.42 4.00 3.57
CA ASP A 758 -41.91 5.35 3.31
C ASP A 758 -40.62 5.61 4.13
N LEU A 759 -39.50 5.79 3.44
CA LEU A 759 -38.22 6.07 4.09
C LEU A 759 -38.08 7.50 4.60
N THR A 760 -38.78 8.50 4.03
CA THR A 760 -38.62 9.90 4.46
C THR A 760 -39.03 10.08 5.92
N GLN A 761 -40.06 9.35 6.36
CA GLN A 761 -40.55 9.35 7.73
C GLN A 761 -39.73 8.44 8.67
N LEU A 762 -39.29 7.27 8.20
CA LEU A 762 -38.65 6.26 9.05
C LEU A 762 -37.13 6.37 9.13
N ARG A 763 -36.45 6.82 8.06
CA ARG A 763 -34.99 6.90 8.00
C ARG A 763 -34.35 7.85 9.05
N PRO A 764 -35.00 8.95 9.50
CA PRO A 764 -34.53 9.73 10.64
C PRO A 764 -34.52 8.98 11.97
N LEU A 765 -35.37 7.95 12.16
CA LEU A 765 -35.53 7.27 13.44
C LEU A 765 -34.40 6.29 13.75
N TYR A 766 -33.77 5.69 12.73
CA TYR A 766 -32.78 4.62 12.88
C TYR A 766 -31.35 5.10 12.57
N HIS A 767 -30.35 4.31 13.03
CA HIS A 767 -28.97 4.54 12.62
C HIS A 767 -28.82 4.36 11.09
N ARG A 768 -27.99 5.17 10.43
CA ARG A 768 -27.93 5.20 8.94
C ARG A 768 -27.45 3.90 8.29
N SER A 769 -26.72 3.07 9.03
CA SER A 769 -26.29 1.73 8.58
C SER A 769 -27.26 0.61 8.99
N CYS A 770 -28.42 0.96 9.57
CA CYS A 770 -29.45 -0.01 9.92
C CYS A 770 -30.08 -0.57 8.64
N ARG A 771 -30.18 -1.90 8.55
CA ARG A 771 -30.76 -2.62 7.41
C ARG A 771 -32.24 -2.87 7.62
N HIS A 772 -33.06 -2.55 6.63
CA HIS A 772 -34.52 -2.71 6.70
C HIS A 772 -34.92 -4.04 6.05
N LEU A 773 -35.39 -4.98 6.87
CA LEU A 773 -35.63 -6.38 6.48
C LEU A 773 -37.09 -6.78 6.71
N SER A 774 -37.62 -7.61 5.82
CA SER A 774 -38.82 -8.40 6.15
C SER A 774 -38.48 -9.50 7.18
N VAL A 775 -39.41 -9.81 8.10
CA VAL A 775 -39.32 -10.97 8.99
C VAL A 775 -39.04 -12.30 8.26
N LYS A 776 -39.37 -12.41 6.97
CA LYS A 776 -39.01 -13.57 6.12
C LYS A 776 -37.50 -13.84 6.05
N TRP A 777 -36.66 -12.81 6.24
CA TRP A 777 -35.20 -12.99 6.35
C TRP A 777 -34.84 -13.86 7.55
N LEU A 778 -35.51 -13.64 8.68
CA LEU A 778 -35.33 -14.40 9.92
C LEU A 778 -35.77 -15.86 9.69
N GLU A 779 -36.99 -16.06 9.19
CA GLU A 779 -37.56 -17.38 8.93
C GLU A 779 -36.65 -18.23 8.04
N THR A 780 -36.22 -17.70 6.88
CA THR A 780 -35.36 -18.47 5.98
C THR A 780 -33.93 -18.60 6.51
N SER A 781 -33.39 -17.62 7.25
CA SER A 781 -32.07 -17.76 7.88
C SER A 781 -32.05 -18.89 8.91
N ILE A 782 -33.09 -18.99 9.77
CA ILE A 782 -33.26 -20.07 10.73
C ILE A 782 -33.42 -21.41 10.00
N ARG A 783 -34.32 -21.47 9.00
CA ARG A 783 -34.61 -22.69 8.22
C ARG A 783 -33.37 -23.24 7.49
N ALA A 784 -32.58 -22.35 6.89
CA ALA A 784 -31.35 -22.71 6.18
C ALA A 784 -30.12 -22.83 7.10
N LYS A 785 -30.26 -22.50 8.40
CA LYS A 785 -29.18 -22.42 9.40
C LYS A 785 -28.00 -21.52 8.98
N THR A 786 -28.25 -20.53 8.12
CA THR A 786 -27.24 -19.61 7.60
C THR A 786 -27.87 -18.25 7.28
N LEU A 787 -27.13 -17.16 7.53
CA LEU A 787 -27.60 -15.80 7.32
C LEU A 787 -27.89 -15.56 5.83
N GLN A 788 -29.13 -15.24 5.51
CA GLN A 788 -29.52 -15.03 4.11
C GLN A 788 -28.91 -13.73 3.54
N PRO A 789 -28.64 -13.66 2.23
CA PRO A 789 -28.19 -12.43 1.58
C PRO A 789 -29.15 -11.27 1.83
N TYR A 790 -28.64 -10.12 2.27
CA TYR A 790 -29.44 -8.91 2.50
C TYR A 790 -30.33 -8.53 1.30
N PRO A 791 -29.83 -8.51 0.04
CA PRO A 791 -30.64 -8.03 -1.09
C PRO A 791 -31.94 -8.80 -1.33
N LEU A 792 -32.00 -10.09 -1.00
CA LEU A 792 -33.18 -10.95 -1.25
C LEU A 792 -34.35 -10.70 -0.29
N TYR A 793 -34.11 -9.97 0.81
CA TYR A 793 -35.10 -9.72 1.87
C TYR A 793 -35.11 -8.27 2.37
N ALA A 794 -34.25 -7.42 1.79
CA ALA A 794 -34.39 -5.98 1.87
C ALA A 794 -35.77 -5.60 1.33
N LEU A 795 -36.46 -4.72 2.04
CA LEU A 795 -37.72 -4.18 1.54
C LEU A 795 -37.40 -3.27 0.34
N ILE A 796 -38.16 -3.39 -0.75
CA ILE A 796 -38.07 -2.43 -1.86
C ILE A 796 -38.92 -1.22 -1.48
N LEU A 797 -38.26 -0.09 -1.30
CA LEU A 797 -38.80 1.11 -0.68
C LEU A 797 -39.22 2.08 -1.77
N LYS A 798 -40.38 2.71 -1.62
CA LYS A 798 -40.85 3.74 -2.56
C LYS A 798 -40.31 5.11 -2.12
N SER A 799 -39.97 5.91 -3.12
CA SER A 799 -39.80 7.36 -3.04
C SER A 799 -41.13 8.05 -2.74
#